data_AF-A0A0Q6RPT3-F1
#
_entry.id   AF-A0A0Q6RPT3-F1
#
_cell.length_a   1.000
_cell.length_b   1.000
_cell.length_c   1.000
_cell.angle_alpha   90.00
_cell.angle_beta   90.00
_cell.angle_gamma   90.00
#
_symmetry.space_group_name_H-M   'P 1'
#
loop_
_entity.id
_entity.type
_entity.pdbx_description
1 polymer ?
#
loop_
_entity_poly.entity_id
_entity_poly.type
_entity_poly.pdbx_seq_one_letter_code
_entity_poly.pdbx_strand_id
1 'polypeptide(L)'
;MGRKCLASKEKNLLRCPTAAMNLNINRFLARFTSAAGASNPLSTIKNQDLGQALKKAYLAEYAAKRATLRYPRGAVENLDWDGTSPFGSIRLPERKSYADIKDYSLKVADELRGLANDDLSPTEIHFREEALYKMRAYSAGAFTGDSWGGADNDSACQLMIRNYDILGGYQLEQKRPEIYQNDDEVLLDANAIFLNNMPLKWQDVGTWNSAKKYCNVTNPSFVAKLVGDPAVNDTAKAMILFKNWWIERIEASPDSKKKCTIYTEGDRELVWTAFSADQQFNNDQSSSLESYNEKVGEYIADRTLQFRDSASTALDLVFPDPADFSLQDRQTIKEALRQSSAFGAYKDIIPAMLEVIDANSGKSLRDKWDAAWREDVVEIGGYQPDEQIRKEDIDKINDMFEKTKDWVAKNYNYYPNNPKNFYHGISIKVTTSSNSTTTYPGNINIGIGTSRTLYEHYSTILHELRHAMEFARASSGQILTVYGADTGPAFEGSGIATEIINLPILANDVFSTPRSIALNRLAYAMHDARLAATSEATAARYFRSGCSEASSPNSIDYVVKLVEKYGLYNEFASNAAVRVHVNAQYLQYLWSGLDMLGKLETLETKLGLQNGRRLDPFILFACGLNTPEPSTDYEKKLKACLKL
;
A
#
# COMPACT_ATOMS: atom_id res chain seq x y z
N MET A 1 -8.25 24.71 12.73
CA MET A 1 -8.44 26.02 12.07
C MET A 1 -9.91 26.12 11.69
N GLY A 2 -10.69 27.05 12.26
CA GLY A 2 -12.15 27.11 12.02
C GLY A 2 -12.55 27.88 10.75
N ARG A 3 -13.83 27.76 10.33
CA ARG A 3 -14.40 28.32 9.09
C ARG A 3 -14.10 29.81 8.87
N LYS A 4 -14.26 30.65 9.90
CA LYS A 4 -13.95 32.10 9.82
C LYS A 4 -12.47 32.38 9.54
N CYS A 5 -11.59 31.55 10.09
CA CYS A 5 -10.15 31.67 9.88
C CYS A 5 -9.78 31.29 8.44
N LEU A 6 -10.32 30.18 7.93
CA LEU A 6 -10.13 29.76 6.52
C LEU A 6 -10.61 30.84 5.55
N ALA A 7 -11.81 31.39 5.75
CA ALA A 7 -12.34 32.46 4.90
C ALA A 7 -11.48 33.74 4.91
N SER A 8 -10.95 34.13 6.07
CA SER A 8 -10.05 35.28 6.18
C SER A 8 -8.72 35.05 5.45
N LYS A 9 -8.12 33.86 5.61
CA LYS A 9 -6.88 33.48 4.93
C LYS A 9 -7.06 33.38 3.42
N GLU A 10 -8.17 32.80 2.96
CA GLU A 10 -8.53 32.75 1.54
C GLU A 10 -8.59 34.16 0.95
N LYS A 11 -9.29 35.08 1.61
CA LYS A 11 -9.39 36.47 1.16
C LYS A 11 -8.01 37.12 0.99
N ASN A 12 -7.10 36.88 1.93
CA ASN A 12 -5.73 37.39 1.86
C ASN A 12 -4.93 36.77 0.71
N LEU A 13 -4.98 35.44 0.55
CA LEU A 13 -4.30 34.72 -0.54
C LEU A 13 -4.78 35.14 -1.93
N LEU A 14 -6.08 35.38 -2.08
CA LEU A 14 -6.67 35.72 -3.37
C LEU A 14 -6.52 37.20 -3.74
N ARG A 15 -6.58 38.12 -2.77
CA ARG A 15 -6.54 39.57 -3.06
C ARG A 15 -5.15 40.19 -2.98
N CYS A 16 -4.37 39.84 -1.96
CA CYS A 16 -3.10 40.49 -1.65
C CYS A 16 -2.03 39.48 -1.18
N PRO A 17 -1.66 38.46 -2.00
CA PRO A 17 -0.65 37.50 -1.59
C PRO A 17 0.73 38.18 -1.46
N THR A 18 1.41 37.93 -0.34
CA THR A 18 2.81 38.38 -0.16
C THR A 18 3.74 37.57 -1.06
N ALA A 19 4.99 38.03 -1.24
CA ALA A 19 6.00 37.27 -1.96
C ALA A 19 6.26 35.88 -1.32
N ALA A 20 6.25 35.81 0.01
CA ALA A 20 6.41 34.56 0.75
C ALA A 20 5.23 33.59 0.55
N MET A 21 3.99 34.11 0.54
CA MET A 21 2.80 33.31 0.19
C MET A 21 2.92 32.71 -1.20
N ASN A 22 3.29 33.52 -2.20
CA ASN A 22 3.46 33.05 -3.58
C ASN A 22 4.58 32.00 -3.68
N LEU A 23 5.69 32.18 -2.97
CA LEU A 23 6.77 31.19 -2.91
C LEU A 23 6.27 29.85 -2.36
N ASN A 24 5.48 29.86 -1.29
CA ASN A 24 4.94 28.63 -0.71
C ASN A 24 3.86 27.96 -1.57
N ILE A 25 3.02 28.75 -2.24
CA ILE A 25 2.09 28.23 -3.27
C ILE A 25 2.89 27.55 -4.37
N ASN A 26 3.96 28.19 -4.85
CA ASN A 26 4.85 27.61 -5.86
C ASN A 26 5.53 26.34 -5.36
N ARG A 27 6.00 26.28 -4.10
CA ARG A 27 6.55 25.06 -3.49
C ARG A 27 5.50 23.95 -3.39
N PHE A 28 4.24 24.29 -3.13
CA PHE A 28 3.13 23.34 -3.13
C PHE A 28 2.87 22.78 -4.53
N LEU A 29 2.72 23.65 -5.52
CA LEU A 29 2.48 23.26 -6.92
C LEU A 29 3.67 22.52 -7.53
N ALA A 30 4.90 22.89 -7.15
CA ALA A 30 6.11 22.23 -7.61
C ALA A 30 6.17 20.75 -7.20
N ARG A 31 5.32 20.28 -6.27
CA ARG A 31 5.18 18.85 -5.96
C ARG A 31 4.38 18.09 -7.01
N PHE A 32 3.53 18.78 -7.76
CA PHE A 32 2.72 18.19 -8.85
C PHE A 32 3.55 18.06 -10.12
N THR A 33 4.52 18.96 -10.30
CA THR A 33 5.52 18.83 -11.35
C THR A 33 6.68 18.03 -10.81
N SER A 34 6.85 16.81 -11.31
CA SER A 34 7.95 15.93 -10.95
C SER A 34 9.36 16.54 -11.23
N ALA A 35 9.45 17.68 -11.92
CA ALA A 35 10.66 18.48 -12.02
C ALA A 35 10.90 19.29 -10.73
N ALA A 36 11.95 18.95 -9.99
CA ALA A 36 12.48 19.68 -8.84
C ALA A 36 13.00 21.12 -9.16
N GLY A 37 12.48 21.78 -10.20
CA GLY A 37 13.07 23.00 -10.77
C GLY A 37 12.12 24.00 -11.41
N ALA A 38 10.80 23.81 -11.40
CA ALA A 38 9.89 24.91 -11.74
C ALA A 38 9.91 25.92 -10.59
N SER A 39 10.73 26.97 -10.70
CA SER A 39 10.87 27.99 -9.66
C SER A 39 9.61 28.85 -9.47
N ASN A 40 8.65 28.79 -10.42
CA ASN A 40 7.40 29.56 -10.37
C ASN A 40 6.22 28.92 -11.14
N PRO A 41 5.70 27.74 -10.71
CA PRO A 41 4.59 27.06 -11.40
C PRO A 41 3.32 27.91 -11.54
N LEU A 42 3.05 28.80 -10.58
CA LEU A 42 1.89 29.68 -10.62
C LEU A 42 1.90 30.61 -11.83
N SER A 43 3.10 31.03 -12.29
CA SER A 43 3.25 31.89 -13.47
C SER A 43 2.96 31.19 -14.80
N THR A 44 2.97 29.86 -14.83
CA THR A 44 2.67 29.07 -16.05
C THR A 44 1.18 28.82 -16.24
N ILE A 45 0.37 29.06 -15.20
CA ILE A 45 -1.08 28.90 -15.23
C ILE A 45 -1.70 30.18 -15.81
N LYS A 46 -2.32 30.05 -16.98
CA LYS A 46 -2.96 31.14 -17.71
C LYS A 46 -4.44 31.27 -17.35
N ASN A 47 -5.10 30.15 -17.07
CA ASN A 47 -6.49 30.12 -16.67
C ASN A 47 -6.64 30.71 -15.26
N GLN A 48 -7.35 31.84 -15.16
CA GLN A 48 -7.49 32.58 -13.89
C GLN A 48 -8.27 31.80 -12.84
N ASP A 49 -9.30 31.08 -13.25
CA ASP A 49 -10.16 30.32 -12.34
C ASP A 49 -9.40 29.13 -11.75
N LEU A 50 -8.62 28.42 -12.58
CA LEU A 50 -7.69 27.41 -12.11
C LEU A 50 -6.65 28.00 -11.13
N GLY A 51 -6.06 29.15 -11.47
CA GLY A 51 -5.11 29.84 -10.60
C GLY A 51 -5.70 30.19 -9.23
N GLN A 52 -6.98 30.57 -9.17
CA GLN A 52 -7.69 30.82 -7.90
C GLN A 52 -7.99 29.52 -7.14
N ALA A 53 -8.48 28.48 -7.83
CA ALA A 53 -8.78 27.19 -7.23
C ALA A 53 -7.53 26.54 -6.63
N LEU A 54 -6.38 26.62 -7.29
CA LEU A 54 -5.10 26.11 -6.80
C LEU A 54 -4.58 26.84 -5.56
N LYS A 55 -4.82 28.16 -5.44
CA LYS A 55 -4.52 28.93 -4.22
C LYS A 55 -5.40 28.49 -3.05
N LYS A 56 -6.68 28.19 -3.30
CA LYS A 56 -7.58 27.62 -2.29
C LYS A 56 -7.17 26.20 -1.91
N ALA A 57 -6.73 25.39 -2.87
CA ALA A 57 -6.21 24.05 -2.64
C ALA A 57 -4.94 24.07 -1.76
N TYR A 58 -4.04 25.04 -1.97
CA TYR A 58 -2.89 25.29 -1.07
C TYR A 58 -3.35 25.56 0.37
N LEU A 59 -4.37 26.40 0.57
CA LEU A 59 -4.89 26.70 1.91
C LEU A 59 -5.53 25.47 2.56
N ALA A 60 -6.26 24.66 1.79
CA ALA A 60 -6.87 23.42 2.27
C ALA A 60 -5.80 22.39 2.69
N GLU A 61 -4.79 22.14 1.84
CA GLU A 61 -3.61 21.31 2.15
C GLU A 61 -2.93 21.79 3.43
N TYR A 62 -2.71 23.10 3.52
CA TYR A 62 -2.09 23.69 4.68
C TYR A 62 -2.91 23.46 5.95
N ALA A 63 -4.24 23.66 5.89
CA ALA A 63 -5.12 23.46 7.03
C ALA A 63 -5.22 21.99 7.44
N ALA A 64 -5.29 21.07 6.47
CA ALA A 64 -5.26 19.63 6.69
C ALA A 64 -3.95 19.19 7.35
N LYS A 65 -2.80 19.62 6.80
CA LYS A 65 -1.48 19.35 7.39
C LYS A 65 -1.30 19.94 8.77
N ARG A 66 -1.86 21.12 9.06
CA ARG A 66 -1.86 21.66 10.43
C ARG A 66 -2.73 20.88 11.39
N ALA A 67 -3.76 20.19 10.91
CA ALA A 67 -4.59 19.31 11.72
C ALA A 67 -3.89 17.96 12.00
N THR A 68 -2.86 17.61 11.23
CA THR A 68 -2.13 16.34 11.28
C THR A 68 -0.61 16.53 11.39
N LEU A 69 -0.18 17.66 11.94
CA LEU A 69 1.20 18.09 11.87
C LEU A 69 2.10 17.18 12.71
N ARG A 70 2.85 16.30 12.05
CA ARG A 70 4.06 15.70 12.61
C ARG A 70 5.13 16.79 12.76
N TYR A 71 5.94 16.74 13.83
CA TYR A 71 7.06 17.65 14.01
C TYR A 71 7.77 17.92 12.68
N PRO A 72 7.93 19.19 12.28
CA PRO A 72 8.36 19.52 10.93
C PRO A 72 9.72 18.85 10.63
N ARG A 73 9.77 18.02 9.58
CA ARG A 73 11.01 17.48 9.04
C ARG A 73 11.84 18.62 8.44
N GLY A 74 13.16 18.57 8.63
CA GLY A 74 14.18 19.56 8.24
C GLY A 74 14.34 19.91 6.75
N ALA A 75 13.24 20.21 6.06
CA ALA A 75 13.21 20.86 4.75
C ALA A 75 12.06 21.90 4.63
N VAL A 76 11.16 21.99 5.62
CA VAL A 76 10.14 23.05 5.70
C VAL A 76 10.53 23.94 6.87
N GLU A 77 10.76 25.20 6.59
CA GLU A 77 10.93 26.22 7.63
C GLU A 77 9.70 26.17 8.56
N ASN A 78 9.89 26.39 9.86
CA ASN A 78 8.81 26.49 10.85
C ASN A 78 7.92 27.69 10.54
N LEU A 79 7.13 27.68 9.45
CA LEU A 79 6.41 28.83 8.90
C LEU A 79 4.96 28.47 8.54
N ASP A 80 4.03 29.34 8.92
CA ASP A 80 2.58 29.27 8.72
C ASP A 80 2.19 29.45 7.24
N TRP A 81 0.89 29.38 6.94
CA TRP A 81 0.32 29.54 5.60
C TRP A 81 0.77 30.81 4.86
N ASP A 82 1.27 31.81 5.58
CA ASP A 82 1.77 33.07 5.04
C ASP A 82 3.24 33.01 4.60
N GLY A 83 3.94 31.93 4.94
CA GLY A 83 5.35 31.73 4.66
C GLY A 83 6.30 32.61 5.47
N THR A 84 5.84 33.20 6.59
CA THR A 84 6.66 34.07 7.43
C THR A 84 6.44 33.88 8.92
N SER A 85 5.23 33.52 9.35
CA SER A 85 4.90 33.43 10.78
C SER A 85 5.31 32.07 11.35
N PRO A 86 6.03 31.98 12.48
CA PRO A 86 6.38 30.68 13.03
C PRO A 86 5.22 29.93 13.69
N PHE A 87 5.33 28.60 13.76
CA PHE A 87 4.44 27.79 14.58
C PHE A 87 4.85 27.82 16.04
N GLY A 88 3.97 28.31 16.90
CA GLY A 88 4.19 28.28 18.36
C GLY A 88 3.77 26.98 19.05
N SER A 89 3.12 26.04 18.35
CA SER A 89 2.76 24.71 18.89
C SER A 89 2.22 23.76 17.81
N ILE A 90 2.15 22.48 18.17
CA ILE A 90 1.38 21.47 17.42
C ILE A 90 -0.09 21.73 17.75
N ARG A 91 -0.85 22.30 16.81
CA ARG A 91 -2.25 22.61 17.08
C ARG A 91 -3.09 21.34 17.09
N LEU A 92 -3.89 21.22 18.13
CA LEU A 92 -4.68 20.03 18.41
C LEU A 92 -5.92 19.94 17.52
N PRO A 93 -6.39 18.72 17.23
CA PRO A 93 -7.42 18.50 16.24
C PRO A 93 -8.83 18.65 16.85
N GLU A 94 -9.39 19.86 16.84
CA GLU A 94 -10.79 20.05 17.28
C GLU A 94 -11.79 19.50 16.24
N ARG A 95 -12.82 18.75 16.69
CA ARG A 95 -13.87 18.18 15.82
C ARG A 95 -14.49 19.20 14.86
N LYS A 96 -14.73 20.42 15.32
CA LYS A 96 -15.30 21.49 14.48
C LYS A 96 -14.31 21.97 13.42
N SER A 97 -13.03 22.06 13.76
CA SER A 97 -11.98 22.37 12.79
C SER A 97 -11.89 21.31 11.70
N TYR A 98 -12.03 20.02 12.03
CA TYR A 98 -12.04 18.93 11.04
C TYR A 98 -13.21 19.07 10.07
N ALA A 99 -14.42 19.26 10.58
CA ALA A 99 -15.60 19.47 9.76
C ALA A 99 -15.44 20.70 8.85
N ASP A 100 -14.90 21.81 9.38
CA ASP A 100 -14.68 23.03 8.59
C ASP A 100 -13.64 22.82 7.47
N ILE A 101 -12.58 22.02 7.70
CA ILE A 101 -11.58 21.67 6.67
C ILE A 101 -12.21 20.77 5.60
N LYS A 102 -13.02 19.79 5.98
CA LYS A 102 -13.73 18.91 5.03
C LYS A 102 -14.67 19.72 4.13
N ASP A 103 -15.52 20.56 4.72
CA ASP A 103 -16.44 21.43 3.99
C ASP A 103 -15.69 22.35 3.02
N TYR A 104 -14.58 22.92 3.48
CA TYR A 104 -13.74 23.79 2.66
C TYR A 104 -13.13 23.04 1.48
N SER A 105 -12.57 21.85 1.73
CA SER A 105 -11.93 21.02 0.71
C SER A 105 -12.94 20.52 -0.32
N LEU A 106 -14.16 20.18 0.10
CA LEU A 106 -15.25 19.80 -0.80
C LEU A 106 -15.58 20.94 -1.78
N LYS A 107 -15.73 22.17 -1.26
CA LYS A 107 -15.98 23.35 -2.09
C LYS A 107 -14.88 23.54 -3.14
N VAL A 108 -13.61 23.39 -2.75
CA VAL A 108 -12.48 23.52 -3.69
C VAL A 108 -12.45 22.38 -4.71
N ALA A 109 -12.77 21.15 -4.29
CA ALA A 109 -12.89 20.01 -5.21
C ALA A 109 -13.97 20.26 -6.28
N ASP A 110 -15.14 20.79 -5.89
CA ASP A 110 -16.22 21.11 -6.81
C ASP A 110 -15.84 22.24 -7.78
N GLU A 111 -15.13 23.27 -7.30
CA GLU A 111 -14.58 24.33 -8.15
C GLU A 111 -13.58 23.77 -9.17
N LEU A 112 -12.66 22.91 -8.76
CA LEU A 112 -11.70 22.27 -9.67
C LEU A 112 -12.40 21.40 -10.70
N ARG A 113 -13.38 20.59 -10.29
CA ARG A 113 -14.15 19.71 -11.18
C ARG A 113 -14.96 20.49 -12.23
N GLY A 114 -15.42 21.69 -11.89
CA GLY A 114 -16.19 22.55 -12.79
C GLY A 114 -15.40 23.15 -13.96
N LEU A 115 -14.06 23.03 -13.97
CA LEU A 115 -13.21 23.57 -15.03
C LEU A 115 -13.11 22.57 -16.20
N ALA A 116 -13.60 22.93 -17.39
CA ALA A 116 -13.57 22.07 -18.57
C ALA A 116 -12.14 21.87 -19.11
N ASN A 117 -11.85 20.69 -19.67
CA ASN A 117 -10.54 20.38 -20.27
C ASN A 117 -10.19 21.32 -21.42
N ASP A 118 -11.18 21.70 -22.22
CA ASP A 118 -10.98 22.52 -23.43
C ASP A 118 -10.49 23.94 -23.11
N ASP A 119 -10.67 24.40 -21.88
CA ASP A 119 -10.23 25.71 -21.38
C ASP A 119 -8.83 25.68 -20.75
N LEU A 120 -8.19 24.50 -20.71
CA LEU A 120 -6.94 24.26 -20.01
C LEU A 120 -5.89 23.67 -20.95
N SER A 121 -4.65 24.14 -20.81
CA SER A 121 -3.50 23.45 -21.41
C SER A 121 -3.25 22.08 -20.75
N PRO A 122 -2.51 21.16 -21.40
CA PRO A 122 -2.19 19.86 -20.80
C PRO A 122 -1.53 19.96 -19.41
N THR A 123 -0.66 20.96 -19.21
CA THR A 123 -0.04 21.23 -17.91
C THR A 123 -1.05 21.71 -16.87
N GLU A 124 -2.01 22.55 -17.27
CA GLU A 124 -3.08 23.03 -16.38
C GLU A 124 -4.07 21.93 -16.01
N ILE A 125 -4.38 21.02 -16.95
CA ILE A 125 -5.16 19.81 -16.67
C ILE A 125 -4.44 18.99 -15.60
N HIS A 126 -3.13 18.75 -15.75
CA HIS A 126 -2.34 18.02 -14.74
C HIS A 126 -2.39 18.67 -13.35
N PHE A 127 -2.17 19.98 -13.26
CA PHE A 127 -2.29 20.71 -11.99
C PHE A 127 -3.69 20.59 -11.37
N ARG A 128 -4.74 20.66 -12.20
CA ARG A 128 -6.13 20.50 -11.76
C ARG A 128 -6.37 19.11 -11.19
N GLU A 129 -5.97 18.06 -11.89
CA GLU A 129 -6.17 16.66 -11.47
C GLU A 129 -5.45 16.36 -10.15
N GLU A 130 -4.18 16.75 -10.03
CA GLU A 130 -3.38 16.57 -8.81
C GLU A 130 -3.97 17.30 -7.61
N ALA A 131 -4.42 18.54 -7.81
CA ALA A 131 -5.11 19.29 -6.77
C ALA A 131 -6.45 18.63 -6.41
N LEU A 132 -7.20 18.15 -7.40
CA LEU A 132 -8.51 17.52 -7.22
C LEU A 132 -8.40 16.24 -6.39
N TYR A 133 -7.41 15.38 -6.64
CA TYR A 133 -7.15 14.21 -5.80
C TYR A 133 -6.97 14.61 -4.34
N LYS A 134 -6.10 15.59 -4.06
CA LYS A 134 -5.87 16.06 -2.69
C LYS A 134 -7.13 16.63 -2.04
N MET A 135 -7.92 17.42 -2.78
CA MET A 135 -9.13 18.02 -2.24
C MET A 135 -10.22 16.98 -1.96
N ARG A 136 -10.36 15.96 -2.82
CA ARG A 136 -11.24 14.80 -2.59
C ARG A 136 -10.83 13.98 -1.36
N ALA A 137 -9.53 13.74 -1.19
CA ALA A 137 -8.98 13.10 0.00
C ALA A 137 -9.37 13.91 1.26
N TYR A 138 -9.11 15.21 1.27
CA TYR A 138 -9.41 16.07 2.41
C TYR A 138 -10.90 16.27 2.67
N SER A 139 -11.75 16.32 1.64
CA SER A 139 -13.21 16.36 1.83
C SER A 139 -13.74 15.08 2.48
N ALA A 140 -13.10 13.93 2.23
CA ALA A 140 -13.41 12.67 2.88
C ALA A 140 -12.75 12.50 4.28
N GLY A 141 -11.77 13.35 4.63
CA GLY A 141 -11.09 13.37 5.93
C GLY A 141 -9.69 12.72 5.95
N ALA A 142 -9.12 12.39 4.79
CA ALA A 142 -7.77 11.84 4.61
C ALA A 142 -6.67 12.91 4.79
N PHE A 143 -6.45 13.42 5.99
CA PHE A 143 -5.55 14.58 6.17
C PHE A 143 -4.05 14.28 6.21
N THR A 144 -3.62 13.01 6.32
CA THR A 144 -2.19 12.66 6.44
C THR A 144 -1.49 12.37 5.12
N GLY A 145 -2.23 12.24 4.00
CA GLY A 145 -1.72 11.58 2.80
C GLY A 145 -1.47 10.09 3.07
N ASP A 146 -1.77 9.23 2.11
CA ASP A 146 -1.61 7.78 2.26
C ASP A 146 -2.46 7.19 3.41
N SER A 147 -3.71 7.65 3.49
CA SER A 147 -4.66 7.27 4.54
C SER A 147 -5.46 6.01 4.22
N TRP A 148 -5.32 5.50 3.00
CA TRP A 148 -5.91 4.25 2.53
C TRP A 148 -7.41 4.17 2.83
N GLY A 149 -8.18 5.22 2.52
CA GLY A 149 -9.64 5.23 2.73
C GLY A 149 -10.20 6.29 3.68
N GLY A 150 -9.44 7.34 4.06
CA GLY A 150 -10.05 8.56 4.62
C GLY A 150 -10.27 8.55 6.12
N ALA A 151 -11.41 9.07 6.60
CA ALA A 151 -11.73 9.15 8.02
C ALA A 151 -11.74 7.79 8.76
N ASP A 152 -11.58 6.67 8.03
CA ASP A 152 -11.37 5.32 8.58
C ASP A 152 -10.02 5.27 9.30
N ASN A 153 -9.12 6.14 8.85
CA ASN A 153 -7.84 6.41 9.46
C ASN A 153 -8.01 7.09 10.83
N ASP A 154 -9.07 7.86 11.12
CA ASP A 154 -9.40 8.28 12.51
C ASP A 154 -10.02 7.13 13.35
N SER A 155 -9.63 5.89 13.04
CA SER A 155 -9.73 4.75 13.93
C SER A 155 -8.76 4.88 15.11
N ALA A 156 -8.88 3.99 16.08
CA ALA A 156 -7.94 3.87 17.18
C ALA A 156 -6.47 3.79 16.74
N CYS A 157 -6.17 3.36 15.52
CA CYS A 157 -4.82 3.21 14.99
C CYS A 157 -4.08 4.55 14.91
N GLN A 158 -4.70 5.57 14.29
CA GLN A 158 -4.04 6.87 14.15
C GLN A 158 -3.88 7.56 15.51
N LEU A 159 -4.92 7.55 16.36
CA LEU A 159 -4.80 8.12 17.71
C LEU A 159 -3.66 7.46 18.51
N MET A 160 -3.43 6.15 18.36
CA MET A 160 -2.29 5.48 19.00
C MET A 160 -0.93 5.93 18.50
N ILE A 161 -0.81 6.34 17.24
CA ILE A 161 0.46 6.84 16.67
C ILE A 161 0.62 8.35 16.75
N ARG A 162 -0.44 9.13 17.05
CA ARG A 162 -0.39 10.61 17.04
C ARG A 162 0.66 11.20 17.98
N ASN A 163 1.04 10.51 19.06
CA ASN A 163 2.15 10.99 19.90
C ASN A 163 3.49 11.05 19.14
N TYR A 164 3.61 10.37 17.99
CA TYR A 164 4.74 10.53 17.09
C TYR A 164 4.87 11.97 16.56
N ASP A 165 3.79 12.75 16.56
CA ASP A 165 3.81 14.15 16.17
C ASP A 165 4.74 14.98 17.06
N ILE A 166 4.86 14.61 18.35
CA ILE A 166 5.79 15.22 19.31
C ILE A 166 7.12 14.48 19.32
N LEU A 167 7.09 13.14 19.39
CA LEU A 167 8.29 12.29 19.48
C LEU A 167 9.20 12.41 18.25
N GLY A 168 8.65 12.75 17.08
CA GLY A 168 9.43 13.04 15.89
C GLY A 168 10.42 14.20 16.10
N GLY A 169 10.08 15.19 16.93
CA GLY A 169 10.98 16.28 17.29
C GLY A 169 12.15 15.81 18.16
N TYR A 170 11.87 14.98 19.16
CA TYR A 170 12.92 14.34 19.95
C TYR A 170 13.85 13.48 19.09
N GLN A 171 13.30 12.73 18.13
CA GLN A 171 14.09 11.93 17.20
C GLN A 171 14.99 12.78 16.30
N LEU A 172 14.51 13.93 15.84
CA LEU A 172 15.26 14.79 14.91
C LEU A 172 16.32 15.61 15.63
N GLU A 173 15.95 16.21 16.76
CA GLU A 173 16.80 17.17 17.46
C GLU A 173 17.66 16.52 18.55
N GLN A 174 17.39 15.25 18.88
CA GLN A 174 18.08 14.49 19.93
C GLN A 174 18.00 15.18 21.32
N LYS A 175 16.98 16.02 21.51
CA LYS A 175 16.70 16.81 22.72
C LYS A 175 15.22 17.21 22.74
N ARG A 176 14.78 17.97 23.77
CA ARG A 176 13.44 18.59 23.78
C ARG A 176 13.25 19.40 22.49
N PRO A 177 12.14 19.21 21.76
CA PRO A 177 11.93 19.91 20.52
C PRO A 177 11.91 21.43 20.71
N GLU A 178 12.61 22.19 19.85
CA GLU A 178 12.85 23.64 20.00
C GLU A 178 11.59 24.51 19.93
N ILE A 179 10.48 23.98 19.39
CA ILE A 179 9.18 24.67 19.41
C ILE A 179 8.63 24.81 20.83
N TYR A 180 9.12 24.02 21.78
CA TYR A 180 8.70 24.00 23.18
C TYR A 180 9.73 24.68 24.07
N GLN A 181 9.29 25.71 24.81
CA GLN A 181 10.13 26.45 25.74
C GLN A 181 10.56 25.58 26.93
N ASN A 182 9.69 24.68 27.37
CA ASN A 182 9.88 23.84 28.54
C ASN A 182 9.11 22.51 28.39
N ASP A 183 9.34 21.60 29.33
CA ASP A 183 8.71 20.27 29.36
C ASP A 183 7.19 20.35 29.62
N ASP A 184 6.70 21.38 30.33
CA ASP A 184 5.26 21.56 30.56
C ASP A 184 4.50 21.80 29.25
N GLU A 185 5.08 22.55 28.31
CA GLU A 185 4.48 22.75 26.99
C GLU A 185 4.43 21.46 26.17
N VAL A 186 5.46 20.61 26.27
CA VAL A 186 5.46 19.27 25.66
C VAL A 186 4.32 18.44 26.23
N LEU A 187 4.17 18.44 27.56
CA LEU A 187 3.16 17.65 28.26
C LEU A 187 1.74 18.18 28.02
N LEU A 188 1.55 19.49 27.85
CA LEU A 188 0.27 20.08 27.47
C LEU A 188 -0.18 19.59 26.10
N ASP A 189 0.69 19.63 25.08
CA ASP A 189 0.38 19.13 23.74
C ASP A 189 0.19 17.60 23.75
N ALA A 190 1.05 16.86 24.46
CA ALA A 190 0.96 15.40 24.56
C ALA A 190 -0.35 14.96 25.24
N ASN A 191 -0.72 15.58 26.35
CA ASN A 191 -1.97 15.31 27.04
C ASN A 191 -3.15 15.60 26.11
N ALA A 192 -3.11 16.71 25.39
CA ALA A 192 -4.23 17.13 24.59
C ALA A 192 -4.46 16.28 23.33
N ILE A 193 -3.42 15.63 22.78
CA ILE A 193 -3.59 14.57 21.75
C ILE A 193 -4.54 13.48 22.25
N PHE A 194 -4.41 13.10 23.52
CA PHE A 194 -5.18 12.03 24.15
C PHE A 194 -6.47 12.51 24.85
N LEU A 195 -6.57 13.79 25.21
CA LEU A 195 -7.84 14.38 25.69
C LEU A 195 -8.85 14.60 24.57
N ASN A 196 -8.42 14.57 23.31
CA ASN A 196 -9.31 14.77 22.19
C ASN A 196 -10.45 13.73 22.19
N ASN A 197 -11.66 14.18 22.49
CA ASN A 197 -12.89 13.40 22.45
C ASN A 197 -13.47 13.36 21.03
N MET A 198 -12.62 13.19 20.01
CA MET A 198 -13.11 12.84 18.68
C MET A 198 -13.80 11.48 18.79
N PRO A 199 -15.11 11.37 18.51
CA PRO A 199 -15.76 10.08 18.45
C PRO A 199 -15.01 9.24 17.41
N LEU A 200 -14.51 8.08 17.82
CA LEU A 200 -13.94 7.10 16.91
C LEU A 200 -15.11 6.61 16.05
N LYS A 201 -15.24 7.17 14.84
CA LYS A 201 -16.47 7.08 14.02
C LYS A 201 -16.86 5.62 13.72
N TRP A 202 -15.90 4.70 13.76
CA TRP A 202 -16.04 3.28 13.40
C TRP A 202 -15.25 2.36 14.35
N GLN A 203 -15.50 2.51 15.65
CA GLN A 203 -14.93 1.66 16.69
C GLN A 203 -15.78 0.40 16.90
N ASP A 204 -15.14 -0.76 16.79
CA ASP A 204 -15.66 -2.07 17.21
C ASP A 204 -14.51 -2.96 17.72
N VAL A 205 -14.82 -4.19 18.14
CA VAL A 205 -13.80 -5.10 18.69
C VAL A 205 -12.63 -5.36 17.74
N GLY A 206 -12.88 -5.39 16.43
CA GLY A 206 -11.87 -5.66 15.40
C GLY A 206 -10.97 -4.46 15.16
N THR A 207 -11.53 -3.26 15.00
CA THR A 207 -10.73 -2.03 14.84
C THR A 207 -9.91 -1.72 16.09
N TRP A 208 -10.44 -1.98 17.29
CA TRP A 208 -9.66 -1.83 18.53
C TRP A 208 -8.50 -2.82 18.63
N ASN A 209 -8.77 -4.10 18.36
CA ASN A 209 -7.75 -5.15 18.41
C ASN A 209 -6.62 -4.88 17.40
N SER A 210 -6.99 -4.48 16.19
CA SER A 210 -6.07 -4.09 15.13
C SER A 210 -5.14 -2.96 15.54
N ALA A 211 -5.73 -1.91 16.08
CA ALA A 211 -5.02 -0.73 16.50
C ALA A 211 -3.99 -1.06 17.60
N LYS A 212 -4.34 -1.89 18.60
CA LYS A 212 -3.41 -2.28 19.66
C LYS A 212 -2.21 -3.08 19.15
N LYS A 213 -2.44 -3.94 18.15
CA LYS A 213 -1.42 -4.84 17.60
C LYS A 213 -0.47 -4.14 16.61
N TYR A 214 -0.98 -3.34 15.68
CA TYR A 214 -0.15 -2.77 14.60
C TYR A 214 0.21 -1.30 14.80
N CYS A 215 -0.53 -0.57 15.63
CA CYS A 215 -0.41 0.89 15.70
C CYS A 215 0.16 1.37 17.04
N ASN A 216 0.54 0.46 17.95
CA ASN A 216 1.19 0.81 19.20
C ASN A 216 2.70 1.04 19.04
N VAL A 217 3.13 1.73 17.97
CA VAL A 217 4.55 1.95 17.67
C VAL A 217 5.24 2.92 18.64
N THR A 218 4.48 3.86 19.20
CA THR A 218 4.93 4.80 20.25
C THR A 218 4.78 4.18 21.65
N ASN A 219 5.25 2.95 21.82
CA ASN A 219 5.18 2.21 23.09
C ASN A 219 6.17 2.78 24.14
N PRO A 220 6.11 2.33 25.41
CA PRO A 220 7.01 2.82 26.45
C PRO A 220 8.50 2.75 26.11
N SER A 221 8.95 1.66 25.45
CA SER A 221 10.34 1.52 25.01
C SER A 221 10.73 2.55 23.97
N PHE A 222 9.83 2.88 23.04
CA PHE A 222 10.04 3.91 22.03
C PHE A 222 10.12 5.31 22.65
N VAL A 223 9.24 5.63 23.60
CA VAL A 223 9.29 6.90 24.35
C VAL A 223 10.59 6.97 25.15
N ALA A 224 10.96 5.91 25.86
CA ALA A 224 12.17 5.86 26.67
C ALA A 224 13.44 6.08 25.82
N LYS A 225 13.48 5.48 24.62
CA LYS A 225 14.58 5.65 23.68
C LYS A 225 14.77 7.10 23.21
N LEU A 226 13.69 7.86 23.05
CA LEU A 226 13.73 9.21 22.48
C LEU A 226 13.78 10.32 23.52
N VAL A 227 13.04 10.17 24.62
CA VAL A 227 12.85 11.20 25.64
C VAL A 227 13.72 10.95 26.88
N GLY A 228 13.95 9.69 27.22
CA GLY A 228 14.74 9.26 28.39
C GLY A 228 14.00 8.26 29.27
N ASP A 229 14.72 7.68 30.24
CA ASP A 229 14.18 6.65 31.14
C ASP A 229 13.00 7.19 31.99
N PRO A 230 11.78 6.63 31.86
CA PRO A 230 10.61 7.08 32.61
C PRO A 230 10.70 6.85 34.13
N ALA A 231 11.69 6.13 34.63
CA ALA A 231 11.95 6.02 36.07
C ALA A 231 12.49 7.34 36.67
N VAL A 232 13.14 8.17 35.86
CA VAL A 232 13.83 9.40 36.28
C VAL A 232 13.48 10.64 35.44
N ASN A 233 12.84 10.46 34.28
CA ASN A 233 12.40 11.54 33.40
C ASN A 233 10.86 11.68 33.46
N ASP A 234 10.39 12.75 34.09
CA ASP A 234 8.96 13.01 34.29
C ASP A 234 8.21 13.22 32.98
N THR A 235 8.86 13.79 31.95
CA THR A 235 8.25 13.99 30.64
C THR A 235 7.98 12.66 29.94
N ALA A 236 8.96 11.76 29.92
CA ALA A 236 8.79 10.40 29.39
C ALA A 236 7.70 9.63 30.14
N LYS A 237 7.71 9.71 31.47
CA LYS A 237 6.71 9.07 32.34
C LYS A 237 5.30 9.57 32.05
N ALA A 238 5.10 10.89 31.98
CA ALA A 238 3.80 11.50 31.73
C ALA A 238 3.27 11.19 30.32
N MET A 239 4.11 11.23 29.29
CA MET A 239 3.72 10.84 27.92
C MET A 239 3.21 9.39 27.85
N ILE A 240 3.86 8.47 28.57
CA ILE A 240 3.41 7.06 28.68
C ILE A 240 2.07 6.98 29.42
N LEU A 241 1.92 7.71 30.53
CA LEU A 241 0.68 7.71 31.32
C LEU A 241 -0.52 8.25 30.52
N PHE A 242 -0.37 9.37 29.81
CA PHE A 242 -1.46 9.94 29.00
C PHE A 242 -1.98 8.96 27.94
N LYS A 243 -1.06 8.24 27.28
CA LYS A 243 -1.44 7.20 26.31
C LYS A 243 -2.15 6.03 26.99
N ASN A 244 -1.63 5.55 28.12
CA ASN A 244 -2.23 4.42 28.83
C ASN A 244 -3.63 4.77 29.37
N TRP A 245 -3.81 5.96 29.95
CA TRP A 245 -5.13 6.43 30.38
C TRP A 245 -6.12 6.56 29.22
N TRP A 246 -5.66 6.98 28.05
CA TRP A 246 -6.50 6.98 26.86
C TRP A 246 -6.91 5.57 26.44
N ILE A 247 -5.96 4.62 26.41
CA ILE A 247 -6.23 3.21 26.10
C ILE A 247 -7.26 2.66 27.08
N GLU A 248 -7.07 2.86 28.39
CA GLU A 248 -8.00 2.44 29.44
C GLU A 248 -9.41 3.04 29.24
N ARG A 249 -9.48 4.34 28.93
CA ARG A 249 -10.76 5.03 28.67
C ARG A 249 -11.49 4.46 27.45
N ILE A 250 -10.77 4.17 26.36
CA ILE A 250 -11.36 3.56 25.17
C ILE A 250 -11.80 2.13 25.46
N GLU A 251 -11.02 1.33 26.20
CA GLU A 251 -11.41 -0.03 26.60
C GLU A 251 -12.64 -0.07 27.51
N ALA A 252 -12.81 0.97 28.34
CA ALA A 252 -14.00 1.13 29.16
C ALA A 252 -15.24 1.59 28.36
N SER A 253 -15.05 2.20 27.17
CA SER A 253 -16.15 2.75 26.37
C SER A 253 -17.11 1.67 25.82
N PRO A 254 -18.41 1.97 25.66
CA PRO A 254 -19.35 1.07 24.98
C PRO A 254 -18.96 0.81 23.52
N ASP A 255 -18.31 1.76 22.86
CA ASP A 255 -17.95 1.69 21.45
C ASP A 255 -16.89 0.61 21.18
N SER A 256 -15.88 0.46 22.04
CA SER A 256 -14.86 -0.60 21.90
C SER A 256 -15.41 -2.02 22.10
N LYS A 257 -16.60 -2.14 22.71
CA LYS A 257 -17.30 -3.40 22.95
C LYS A 257 -18.35 -3.71 21.88
N LYS A 258 -18.58 -2.81 20.91
CA LYS A 258 -19.48 -3.07 19.79
C LYS A 258 -18.99 -4.29 19.00
N LYS A 259 -19.92 -5.21 18.69
CA LYS A 259 -19.60 -6.42 17.91
C LYS A 259 -19.05 -6.09 16.53
N CYS A 260 -19.60 -5.09 15.86
CA CYS A 260 -19.15 -4.63 14.55
C CYS A 260 -19.64 -3.21 14.25
N THR A 261 -19.05 -2.63 13.22
CA THR A 261 -19.53 -1.42 12.53
C THR A 261 -20.36 -1.80 11.30
N ILE A 262 -21.52 -1.17 11.13
CA ILE A 262 -22.33 -1.27 9.90
C ILE A 262 -22.13 0.02 9.10
N TYR A 263 -21.62 -0.11 7.88
CA TYR A 263 -21.33 1.02 7.00
C TYR A 263 -22.56 1.40 6.19
N THR A 264 -22.97 2.66 6.27
CA THR A 264 -24.01 3.20 5.37
C THR A 264 -23.45 3.36 3.95
N GLU A 265 -24.33 3.56 2.96
CA GLU A 265 -23.91 3.88 1.59
C GLU A 265 -23.01 5.12 1.53
N GLY A 266 -23.40 6.20 2.22
CA GLY A 266 -22.57 7.40 2.32
C GLY A 266 -21.25 7.17 3.05
N ASP A 267 -21.17 6.22 3.99
CA ASP A 267 -19.88 5.84 4.59
C ASP A 267 -18.98 5.12 3.58
N ARG A 268 -19.53 4.18 2.79
CA ARG A 268 -18.79 3.49 1.72
C ARG A 268 -18.29 4.46 0.65
N GLU A 269 -19.12 5.42 0.24
CA GLU A 269 -18.75 6.46 -0.72
C GLU A 269 -17.60 7.34 -0.20
N LEU A 270 -17.63 7.72 1.09
CA LEU A 270 -16.55 8.49 1.71
C LEU A 270 -15.24 7.70 1.76
N VAL A 271 -15.30 6.41 2.14
CA VAL A 271 -14.12 5.53 2.14
C VAL A 271 -13.55 5.41 0.74
N TRP A 272 -14.41 5.16 -0.25
CA TRP A 272 -13.99 5.04 -1.64
C TRP A 272 -13.43 6.33 -2.22
N THR A 273 -14.04 7.47 -1.91
CA THR A 273 -13.55 8.78 -2.33
C THR A 273 -12.15 9.03 -1.81
N ALA A 274 -11.90 8.75 -0.53
CA ALA A 274 -10.57 8.92 0.04
C ALA A 274 -9.56 7.90 -0.50
N PHE A 275 -9.94 6.62 -0.58
CA PHE A 275 -9.08 5.58 -1.12
C PHE A 275 -8.67 5.92 -2.56
N SER A 276 -9.64 6.22 -3.42
CA SER A 276 -9.35 6.53 -4.82
C SER A 276 -8.60 7.84 -5.02
N ALA A 277 -8.84 8.83 -4.16
CA ALA A 277 -8.06 10.05 -4.14
C ALA A 277 -6.60 9.83 -3.72
N ASP A 278 -6.34 9.06 -2.65
CA ASP A 278 -4.99 8.70 -2.21
C ASP A 278 -4.25 7.89 -3.28
N GLN A 279 -4.98 7.02 -3.99
CA GLN A 279 -4.48 6.23 -5.12
C GLN A 279 -4.50 6.97 -6.46
N GLN A 280 -4.82 8.27 -6.46
CA GLN A 280 -4.84 9.14 -7.63
C GLN A 280 -5.64 8.57 -8.83
N PHE A 281 -6.88 8.15 -8.58
CA PHE A 281 -7.82 7.74 -9.64
C PHE A 281 -9.27 8.18 -9.36
N ASN A 282 -10.16 7.91 -10.32
CA ASN A 282 -11.61 8.13 -10.19
C ASN A 282 -12.03 9.60 -10.03
N ASN A 283 -11.30 10.56 -10.61
CA ASN A 283 -11.74 11.97 -10.64
C ASN A 283 -12.99 12.18 -11.52
N ASP A 284 -13.18 11.30 -12.49
CA ASP A 284 -14.38 11.17 -13.34
C ASP A 284 -15.57 10.51 -12.63
N GLN A 285 -15.36 9.94 -11.43
CA GLN A 285 -16.37 9.23 -10.65
C GLN A 285 -16.95 8.00 -11.37
N SER A 286 -16.19 7.39 -12.28
CA SER A 286 -16.64 6.23 -13.06
C SER A 286 -16.65 4.91 -12.27
N SER A 287 -16.08 4.90 -11.06
CA SER A 287 -15.95 3.72 -10.21
C SER A 287 -16.45 3.98 -8.79
N SER A 288 -17.04 2.95 -8.19
CA SER A 288 -17.48 2.89 -6.79
C SER A 288 -16.86 1.71 -6.05
N LEU A 289 -16.97 1.67 -4.72
CA LEU A 289 -16.55 0.52 -3.93
C LEU A 289 -17.34 -0.74 -4.33
N GLU A 290 -18.60 -0.59 -4.72
CA GLU A 290 -19.45 -1.66 -5.26
C GLU A 290 -18.86 -2.24 -6.55
N SER A 291 -18.57 -1.40 -7.55
CA SER A 291 -17.95 -1.84 -8.81
C SER A 291 -16.57 -2.48 -8.59
N TYR A 292 -15.86 -2.04 -7.54
CA TYR A 292 -14.58 -2.60 -7.17
C TYR A 292 -14.72 -3.98 -6.50
N ASN A 293 -15.73 -4.15 -5.64
CA ASN A 293 -16.02 -5.43 -4.99
C ASN A 293 -16.35 -6.52 -6.02
N GLU A 294 -17.00 -6.16 -7.13
CA GLU A 294 -17.20 -7.07 -8.27
C GLU A 294 -15.87 -7.52 -8.89
N LYS A 295 -14.95 -6.57 -9.17
CA LYS A 295 -13.61 -6.88 -9.70
C LYS A 295 -12.76 -7.72 -8.73
N VAL A 296 -12.89 -7.50 -7.42
CA VAL A 296 -12.26 -8.34 -6.39
C VAL A 296 -12.75 -9.79 -6.54
N GLY A 297 -14.05 -9.99 -6.71
CA GLY A 297 -14.65 -11.31 -6.94
C GLY A 297 -14.12 -11.99 -8.21
N GLU A 298 -14.00 -11.25 -9.32
CA GLU A 298 -13.44 -11.76 -10.58
C GLU A 298 -11.97 -12.18 -10.42
N TYR A 299 -11.14 -11.34 -9.78
CA TYR A 299 -9.74 -11.67 -9.51
C TYR A 299 -9.60 -12.91 -8.65
N ILE A 300 -10.41 -13.02 -7.59
CA ILE A 300 -10.40 -14.19 -6.71
C ILE A 300 -10.80 -15.45 -7.47
N ALA A 301 -11.78 -15.36 -8.38
CA ALA A 301 -12.19 -16.48 -9.21
C ALA A 301 -11.05 -16.92 -10.15
N ASP A 302 -10.37 -15.98 -10.80
CA ASP A 302 -9.22 -16.28 -11.66
C ASP A 302 -8.05 -16.89 -10.86
N ARG A 303 -7.67 -16.29 -9.73
CA ARG A 303 -6.64 -16.85 -8.84
C ARG A 303 -6.98 -18.23 -8.31
N THR A 304 -8.24 -18.46 -7.96
CA THR A 304 -8.74 -19.77 -7.56
C THR A 304 -8.47 -20.81 -8.64
N LEU A 305 -8.73 -20.51 -9.91
CA LEU A 305 -8.41 -21.40 -11.02
C LEU A 305 -6.90 -21.65 -11.13
N GLN A 306 -6.09 -20.59 -11.09
CA GLN A 306 -4.63 -20.69 -11.16
C GLN A 306 -4.04 -21.54 -10.02
N PHE A 307 -4.57 -21.43 -8.80
CA PHE A 307 -4.12 -22.20 -7.64
C PHE A 307 -4.49 -23.69 -7.76
N ARG A 308 -5.69 -24.00 -8.25
CA ARG A 308 -6.14 -25.36 -8.53
C ARG A 308 -5.31 -26.02 -9.64
N ASP A 309 -5.00 -25.26 -10.68
CA ASP A 309 -4.16 -25.73 -11.78
C ASP A 309 -2.71 -25.96 -11.35
N SER A 310 -2.18 -25.09 -10.48
CA SER A 310 -0.84 -25.26 -9.89
C SER A 310 -0.75 -26.55 -9.07
N ALA A 311 -1.76 -26.84 -8.25
CA ALA A 311 -1.83 -28.07 -7.46
C ALA A 311 -1.92 -29.33 -8.35
N SER A 312 -2.78 -29.28 -9.37
CA SER A 312 -2.95 -30.39 -10.32
C SER A 312 -1.67 -30.65 -11.13
N THR A 313 -0.98 -29.59 -11.55
CA THR A 313 0.28 -29.66 -12.29
C THR A 313 1.41 -30.23 -11.44
N ALA A 314 1.51 -29.80 -10.17
CA ALA A 314 2.49 -30.33 -9.22
C ALA A 314 2.26 -31.83 -8.99
N LEU A 315 1.00 -32.26 -8.81
CA LEU A 315 0.65 -33.67 -8.68
C LEU A 315 1.10 -34.50 -9.89
N ASP A 316 0.88 -34.00 -11.11
CA ASP A 316 1.30 -34.70 -12.33
C ASP A 316 2.81 -34.81 -12.48
N LEU A 317 3.56 -33.79 -12.06
CA LEU A 317 5.01 -33.76 -12.20
C LEU A 317 5.74 -34.53 -11.08
N VAL A 318 5.13 -34.69 -9.91
CA VAL A 318 5.65 -35.58 -8.86
C VAL A 318 5.40 -37.06 -9.20
N PHE A 319 4.25 -37.34 -9.83
CA PHE A 319 3.86 -38.69 -10.25
C PHE A 319 3.73 -38.77 -11.78
N PRO A 320 4.81 -38.72 -12.56
CA PRO A 320 4.72 -38.79 -14.02
C PRO A 320 4.37 -40.19 -14.53
N ASP A 321 4.61 -41.24 -13.73
CA ASP A 321 4.36 -42.63 -14.13
C ASP A 321 2.90 -43.03 -13.83
N PRO A 322 2.10 -43.46 -14.83
CA PRO A 322 0.77 -44.02 -14.60
C PRO A 322 0.74 -45.24 -13.69
N ALA A 323 1.87 -45.94 -13.51
CA ALA A 323 1.99 -47.06 -12.59
C ALA A 323 2.09 -46.63 -11.12
N ASP A 324 2.55 -45.41 -10.83
CA ASP A 324 2.64 -44.88 -9.47
C ASP A 324 1.25 -44.84 -8.83
N PHE A 325 0.25 -44.38 -9.58
CA PHE A 325 -1.05 -44.06 -9.03
C PHE A 325 -2.13 -44.22 -10.09
N SER A 326 -3.21 -44.94 -9.78
CA SER A 326 -4.23 -45.32 -10.77
C SER A 326 -4.84 -44.08 -11.42
N LEU A 327 -5.24 -44.18 -12.69
CA LEU A 327 -5.87 -43.07 -13.40
C LEU A 327 -7.14 -42.58 -12.68
N GLN A 328 -7.93 -43.51 -12.12
CA GLN A 328 -9.16 -43.21 -11.40
C GLN A 328 -8.87 -42.38 -10.15
N ASP A 329 -7.95 -42.84 -9.32
CA ASP A 329 -7.62 -42.13 -8.10
C ASP A 329 -6.97 -40.77 -8.40
N ARG A 330 -6.19 -40.66 -9.49
CA ARG A 330 -5.65 -39.38 -9.97
C ARG A 330 -6.73 -38.38 -10.33
N GLN A 331 -7.77 -38.84 -11.03
CA GLN A 331 -8.92 -37.98 -11.31
C GLN A 331 -9.68 -37.63 -10.03
N THR A 332 -9.80 -38.55 -9.07
CA THR A 332 -10.44 -38.28 -7.77
C THR A 332 -9.71 -37.17 -7.01
N ILE A 333 -8.37 -37.21 -6.89
CA ILE A 333 -7.61 -36.15 -6.21
C ILE A 333 -7.75 -34.83 -6.98
N LYS A 334 -7.56 -34.83 -8.30
CA LYS A 334 -7.67 -33.60 -9.11
C LYS A 334 -9.04 -32.97 -9.00
N GLU A 335 -10.10 -33.78 -8.99
CA GLU A 335 -11.46 -33.28 -8.82
C GLU A 335 -11.67 -32.70 -7.43
N ALA A 336 -11.17 -33.36 -6.38
CA ALA A 336 -11.21 -32.82 -5.02
C ALA A 336 -10.45 -31.50 -4.89
N LEU A 337 -9.29 -31.36 -5.54
CA LEU A 337 -8.53 -30.11 -5.59
C LEU A 337 -9.30 -29.02 -6.35
N ARG A 338 -9.89 -29.36 -7.51
CA ARG A 338 -10.72 -28.44 -8.31
C ARG A 338 -11.98 -27.97 -7.59
N GLN A 339 -12.52 -28.76 -6.66
CA GLN A 339 -13.69 -28.38 -5.87
C GLN A 339 -13.31 -27.61 -4.60
N SER A 340 -12.09 -27.81 -4.08
CA SER A 340 -11.63 -27.14 -2.86
C SER A 340 -11.43 -25.63 -3.08
N SER A 341 -11.80 -24.84 -2.08
CA SER A 341 -11.41 -23.43 -1.93
C SER A 341 -10.25 -23.24 -0.95
N ALA A 342 -9.84 -24.30 -0.24
CA ALA A 342 -8.89 -24.24 0.86
C ALA A 342 -7.42 -24.29 0.38
N PHE A 343 -7.05 -23.43 -0.57
CA PHE A 343 -5.75 -23.45 -1.26
C PHE A 343 -4.57 -23.30 -0.29
N GLY A 344 -4.69 -22.44 0.73
CA GLY A 344 -3.67 -22.24 1.77
C GLY A 344 -3.35 -23.49 2.58
N ALA A 345 -4.24 -24.49 2.58
CA ALA A 345 -4.08 -25.76 3.28
C ALA A 345 -3.64 -26.91 2.35
N TYR A 346 -3.32 -26.65 1.08
CA TYR A 346 -2.88 -27.71 0.15
C TYR A 346 -1.62 -28.45 0.60
N LYS A 347 -0.77 -27.81 1.43
CA LYS A 347 0.39 -28.46 2.05
C LYS A 347 0.00 -29.67 2.91
N ASP A 348 -1.19 -29.63 3.50
CA ASP A 348 -1.71 -30.69 4.37
C ASP A 348 -2.74 -31.56 3.64
N ILE A 349 -3.57 -30.97 2.78
CA ILE A 349 -4.65 -31.66 2.05
C ILE A 349 -4.08 -32.69 1.06
N ILE A 350 -3.08 -32.33 0.26
CA ILE A 350 -2.53 -33.25 -0.77
C ILE A 350 -1.90 -34.50 -0.12
N PRO A 351 -0.97 -34.37 0.86
CA PRO A 351 -0.43 -35.54 1.55
C PRO A 351 -1.50 -36.42 2.21
N ALA A 352 -2.51 -35.81 2.84
CA ALA A 352 -3.60 -36.57 3.47
C ALA A 352 -4.42 -37.37 2.45
N MET A 353 -4.69 -36.82 1.26
CA MET A 353 -5.34 -37.56 0.19
C MET A 353 -4.50 -38.74 -0.29
N LEU A 354 -3.18 -38.54 -0.47
CA LEU A 354 -2.26 -39.60 -0.88
C LEU A 354 -2.15 -40.72 0.15
N GLU A 355 -2.15 -40.39 1.44
CA GLU A 355 -2.12 -41.36 2.55
C GLU A 355 -3.33 -42.32 2.53
N VAL A 356 -4.52 -41.81 2.21
CA VAL A 356 -5.74 -42.64 2.08
C VAL A 356 -5.58 -43.68 0.97
N ILE A 357 -4.89 -43.32 -0.12
CA ILE A 357 -4.63 -44.26 -1.22
C ILE A 357 -3.53 -45.24 -0.85
N ASP A 358 -2.48 -44.80 -0.16
CA ASP A 358 -1.39 -45.66 0.32
C ASP A 358 -1.94 -46.80 1.17
N ALA A 359 -2.85 -46.48 2.10
CA ALA A 359 -3.53 -47.47 2.96
C ALA A 359 -4.31 -48.54 2.16
N ASN A 360 -4.83 -48.20 0.99
CA ASN A 360 -5.64 -49.08 0.14
C ASN A 360 -4.83 -49.85 -0.91
N SER A 361 -3.65 -49.35 -1.28
CA SER A 361 -2.85 -49.88 -2.41
C SER A 361 -1.49 -50.48 -2.00
N GLY A 362 -1.04 -50.25 -0.76
CA GLY A 362 0.28 -50.68 -0.28
C GLY A 362 1.45 -49.89 -0.89
N LYS A 363 1.17 -48.74 -1.49
CA LYS A 363 2.17 -47.83 -2.08
C LYS A 363 2.62 -46.79 -1.05
N SER A 364 3.67 -46.03 -1.39
CA SER A 364 4.26 -44.96 -0.56
C SER A 364 4.21 -43.60 -1.27
N LEU A 365 3.04 -43.24 -1.79
CA LEU A 365 2.82 -42.01 -2.54
C LEU A 365 3.03 -40.77 -1.67
N ARG A 366 2.57 -40.78 -0.42
CA ARG A 366 2.83 -39.68 0.53
C ARG A 366 4.32 -39.45 0.70
N ASP A 367 5.10 -40.51 0.95
CA ASP A 367 6.54 -40.39 1.15
C ASP A 367 7.24 -39.85 -0.10
N LYS A 368 6.79 -40.26 -1.30
CA LYS A 368 7.29 -39.74 -2.58
C LYS A 368 6.97 -38.26 -2.77
N TRP A 369 5.76 -37.82 -2.40
CA TRP A 369 5.39 -36.40 -2.40
C TRP A 369 6.23 -35.59 -1.43
N ASP A 370 6.34 -36.04 -0.18
CA ASP A 370 7.09 -35.34 0.86
C ASP A 370 8.60 -35.28 0.53
N ALA A 371 9.14 -36.32 -0.11
CA ALA A 371 10.51 -36.32 -0.62
C ALA A 371 10.70 -35.30 -1.74
N ALA A 372 9.80 -35.26 -2.73
CA ALA A 372 9.86 -34.29 -3.82
C ALA A 372 9.71 -32.85 -3.30
N TRP A 373 8.81 -32.61 -2.34
CA TRP A 373 8.65 -31.31 -1.69
C TRP A 373 9.93 -30.86 -0.98
N ARG A 374 10.54 -31.72 -0.17
CA ARG A 374 11.79 -31.41 0.54
C ARG A 374 12.97 -31.15 -0.41
N GLU A 375 13.02 -31.85 -1.54
CA GLU A 375 14.09 -31.69 -2.54
C GLU A 375 13.95 -30.37 -3.30
N ASP A 376 12.74 -30.03 -3.75
CA ASP A 376 12.53 -28.94 -4.70
C ASP A 376 12.09 -27.62 -4.05
N VAL A 377 11.41 -27.64 -2.90
CA VAL A 377 10.88 -26.45 -2.23
C VAL A 377 11.84 -26.03 -1.11
N VAL A 378 12.75 -25.12 -1.44
CA VAL A 378 13.70 -24.55 -0.48
C VAL A 378 13.15 -23.24 0.07
N GLU A 379 13.14 -23.11 1.39
CA GLU A 379 12.74 -21.89 2.09
C GLU A 379 13.96 -21.14 2.65
N ILE A 380 13.88 -19.81 2.68
CA ILE A 380 14.84 -18.91 3.32
C ILE A 380 14.07 -18.05 4.32
N GLY A 381 14.57 -17.96 5.55
CA GLY A 381 14.06 -17.06 6.58
C GLY A 381 13.74 -17.75 7.90
N GLY A 382 12.77 -17.19 8.63
CA GLY A 382 12.34 -17.67 9.95
C GLY A 382 13.06 -16.99 11.12
N TYR A 383 13.66 -15.83 10.89
CA TYR A 383 14.43 -15.09 11.89
C TYR A 383 13.55 -14.24 12.81
N GLN A 384 13.93 -14.17 14.08
CA GLN A 384 13.35 -13.21 15.01
C GLN A 384 13.93 -11.80 14.79
N PRO A 385 13.25 -10.74 15.24
CA PRO A 385 13.79 -9.39 15.20
C PRO A 385 15.18 -9.32 15.84
N ASP A 386 16.12 -8.66 15.16
CA ASP A 386 17.51 -8.44 15.59
C ASP A 386 18.37 -9.72 15.74
N GLU A 387 17.85 -10.88 15.34
CA GLU A 387 18.65 -12.11 15.25
C GLU A 387 19.76 -11.98 14.20
N GLN A 388 20.93 -12.56 14.47
CA GLN A 388 22.01 -12.59 13.49
C GLN A 388 21.61 -13.48 12.30
N ILE A 389 21.53 -12.87 11.12
CA ILE A 389 21.22 -13.59 9.89
C ILE A 389 22.43 -14.45 9.47
N ARG A 390 22.17 -15.72 9.11
CA ARG A 390 23.19 -16.63 8.58
C ARG A 390 23.77 -16.07 7.29
N LYS A 391 25.09 -16.23 7.12
CA LYS A 391 25.80 -15.72 5.93
C LYS A 391 25.27 -16.36 4.64
N GLU A 392 24.92 -17.64 4.70
CA GLU A 392 24.40 -18.40 3.56
C GLU A 392 23.08 -17.82 3.04
N ASP A 393 22.19 -17.36 3.93
CA ASP A 393 20.91 -16.76 3.53
C ASP A 393 21.12 -15.37 2.90
N ILE A 394 22.05 -14.57 3.44
CA ILE A 394 22.44 -13.28 2.85
C ILE A 394 23.02 -13.49 1.45
N ASP A 395 23.99 -14.39 1.33
CA ASP A 395 24.67 -14.66 0.07
C ASP A 395 23.67 -15.20 -0.98
N LYS A 396 22.69 -16.01 -0.56
CA LYS A 396 21.66 -16.55 -1.45
C LYS A 396 20.66 -15.48 -1.93
N ILE A 397 20.19 -14.60 -1.05
CA ILE A 397 19.31 -13.49 -1.46
C ILE A 397 20.06 -12.53 -2.42
N ASN A 398 21.33 -12.25 -2.15
CA ASN A 398 22.16 -11.43 -3.04
C ASN A 398 22.35 -12.09 -4.42
N ASP A 399 22.61 -13.41 -4.47
CA ASP A 399 22.69 -14.15 -5.74
C ASP A 399 21.37 -14.11 -6.52
N MET A 400 20.23 -14.27 -5.85
CA MET A 400 18.91 -14.15 -6.47
C MET A 400 18.66 -12.74 -7.03
N PHE A 401 19.10 -11.71 -6.31
CA PHE A 401 19.02 -10.33 -6.76
C PHE A 401 19.83 -10.07 -8.01
N GLU A 402 21.09 -10.51 -8.05
CA GLU A 402 21.95 -10.36 -9.23
C GLU A 402 21.40 -11.16 -10.43
N LYS A 403 20.93 -12.39 -10.22
CA LYS A 403 20.25 -13.18 -11.27
C LYS A 403 19.03 -12.46 -11.84
N THR A 404 18.21 -11.86 -10.98
CA THR A 404 17.03 -11.12 -11.42
C THR A 404 17.41 -9.87 -12.21
N LYS A 405 18.40 -9.10 -11.74
CA LYS A 405 18.93 -7.94 -12.46
C LYS A 405 19.49 -8.32 -13.82
N ASP A 406 20.29 -9.37 -13.90
CA ASP A 406 20.87 -9.84 -15.16
C ASP A 406 19.79 -10.33 -16.13
N TRP A 407 18.77 -11.01 -15.61
CA TRP A 407 17.61 -11.43 -16.39
C TRP A 407 16.85 -10.23 -16.95
N VAL A 408 16.54 -9.21 -16.14
CA VAL A 408 15.89 -7.97 -16.61
C VAL A 408 16.78 -7.28 -17.65
N ALA A 409 18.05 -7.05 -17.36
CA ALA A 409 18.96 -6.40 -18.31
C ALA A 409 19.04 -7.16 -19.65
N LYS A 410 19.08 -8.49 -19.63
CA LYS A 410 19.10 -9.32 -20.83
C LYS A 410 17.80 -9.17 -21.65
N ASN A 411 16.64 -9.20 -21.00
CA ASN A 411 15.34 -9.20 -21.68
C ASN A 411 14.87 -7.82 -22.15
N TYR A 412 15.48 -6.73 -21.67
CA TYR A 412 15.07 -5.35 -22.00
C TYR A 412 16.19 -4.47 -22.58
N ASN A 413 17.34 -5.03 -22.94
CA ASN A 413 18.49 -4.24 -23.44
C ASN A 413 18.29 -3.54 -24.80
N TYR A 414 17.29 -3.94 -25.59
CA TYR A 414 17.06 -3.45 -26.95
C TYR A 414 16.11 -2.25 -27.02
N TYR A 415 15.55 -1.83 -25.88
CA TYR A 415 14.74 -0.63 -25.74
C TYR A 415 15.62 0.61 -25.52
N PRO A 416 15.11 1.82 -25.82
CA PRO A 416 15.90 3.06 -25.76
C PRO A 416 16.53 3.31 -24.39
N ASN A 417 15.80 2.98 -23.32
CA ASN A 417 16.23 3.19 -21.95
C ASN A 417 16.54 1.86 -21.27
N ASN A 418 17.77 1.38 -21.43
CA ASN A 418 18.19 0.11 -20.85
C ASN A 418 18.11 0.15 -19.30
N PRO A 419 17.32 -0.76 -18.65
CA PRO A 419 17.24 -0.87 -17.20
C PRO A 419 18.59 -0.93 -16.48
N LYS A 420 19.61 -1.54 -17.09
CA LYS A 420 20.95 -1.68 -16.53
C LYS A 420 21.60 -0.34 -16.18
N ASN A 421 21.23 0.74 -16.87
CA ASN A 421 21.76 2.08 -16.63
C ASN A 421 21.43 2.59 -15.22
N PHE A 422 20.40 2.06 -14.57
CA PHE A 422 19.94 2.49 -13.24
C PHE A 422 20.51 1.67 -12.08
N TYR A 423 21.13 0.52 -12.36
CA TYR A 423 21.56 -0.41 -11.30
C TYR A 423 22.62 0.15 -10.37
N HIS A 424 23.40 1.15 -10.80
CA HIS A 424 24.38 1.81 -9.95
C HIS A 424 23.75 2.59 -8.79
N GLY A 425 22.48 3.00 -8.91
CA GLY A 425 21.72 3.68 -7.86
C GLY A 425 20.89 2.72 -6.98
N ILE A 426 20.93 1.42 -7.25
CA ILE A 426 20.13 0.42 -6.54
C ILE A 426 21.03 -0.36 -5.58
N SER A 427 20.60 -0.49 -4.34
CA SER A 427 21.27 -1.34 -3.34
C SER A 427 20.30 -2.35 -2.75
N ILE A 428 20.83 -3.46 -2.24
CA ILE A 428 20.05 -4.48 -1.52
C ILE A 428 20.61 -4.68 -0.11
N LYS A 429 19.72 -4.82 0.85
CA LYS A 429 20.04 -5.20 2.23
C LYS A 429 19.08 -6.30 2.68
N VAL A 430 19.61 -7.32 3.34
CA VAL A 430 18.81 -8.38 3.96
C VAL A 430 18.56 -8.03 5.43
N THR A 431 17.31 -8.16 5.89
CA THR A 431 16.87 -7.77 7.23
C THR A 431 16.03 -8.87 7.88
N THR A 432 15.93 -8.84 9.21
CA THR A 432 15.07 -9.76 9.97
C THR A 432 13.59 -9.33 9.99
N SER A 433 13.21 -8.32 9.21
CA SER A 433 11.81 -7.92 9.09
C SER A 433 11.01 -8.99 8.35
N SER A 434 9.71 -9.12 8.62
CA SER A 434 8.83 -10.04 7.87
C SER A 434 8.41 -9.50 6.50
N ASN A 435 8.60 -8.20 6.26
CA ASN A 435 8.23 -7.51 5.02
C ASN A 435 9.48 -7.00 4.30
N SER A 436 9.38 -6.93 2.98
CA SER A 436 10.33 -6.23 2.12
C SER A 436 9.81 -4.85 1.77
N THR A 437 10.72 -3.92 1.46
CA THR A 437 10.38 -2.55 1.07
C THR A 437 11.48 -1.95 0.21
N THR A 438 11.11 -1.05 -0.69
CA THR A 438 12.05 -0.16 -1.37
C THR A 438 11.94 1.26 -0.81
N THR A 439 13.10 1.90 -0.61
CA THR A 439 13.19 3.29 -0.15
C THR A 439 14.05 4.14 -1.08
N TYR A 440 13.75 5.44 -1.17
CA TYR A 440 14.60 6.39 -1.91
C TYR A 440 16.03 6.39 -1.36
N PRO A 441 17.09 6.42 -2.20
CA PRO A 441 17.10 6.61 -3.66
C PRO A 441 17.01 5.34 -4.52
N GLY A 442 16.66 4.18 -3.95
CA GLY A 442 16.68 2.88 -4.65
C GLY A 442 17.17 1.73 -3.76
N ASN A 443 17.03 1.84 -2.44
CA ASN A 443 17.49 0.84 -1.49
C ASN A 443 16.38 -0.17 -1.23
N ILE A 444 16.60 -1.40 -1.65
CA ILE A 444 15.73 -2.55 -1.41
C ILE A 444 16.14 -3.18 -0.08
N ASN A 445 15.20 -3.30 0.86
CA ASN A 445 15.35 -4.11 2.06
C ASN A 445 14.53 -5.39 1.88
N ILE A 446 15.19 -6.55 1.79
CA ILE A 446 14.53 -7.86 1.74
C ILE A 446 14.39 -8.42 3.14
N GLY A 447 13.14 -8.51 3.61
CA GLY A 447 12.82 -9.07 4.91
C GLY A 447 12.72 -10.59 4.88
N ILE A 448 13.53 -11.27 5.69
CA ILE A 448 13.53 -12.74 5.82
C ILE A 448 13.10 -13.22 7.22
N GLY A 449 12.44 -12.37 8.00
CA GLY A 449 11.90 -12.76 9.31
C GLY A 449 10.85 -13.89 9.19
N THR A 450 10.10 -13.91 8.09
CA THR A 450 9.20 -15.02 7.76
C THR A 450 9.89 -15.96 6.77
N SER A 451 9.81 -17.27 7.03
CA SER A 451 10.29 -18.29 6.09
C SER A 451 9.46 -18.24 4.81
N ARG A 452 10.13 -18.10 3.66
CA ARG A 452 9.51 -17.98 2.33
C ARG A 452 10.27 -18.80 1.32
N THR A 453 9.58 -19.30 0.30
CA THR A 453 10.21 -20.11 -0.77
C THR A 453 11.11 -19.26 -1.67
N LEU A 454 12.02 -19.90 -2.41
CA LEU A 454 12.81 -19.20 -3.42
C LEU A 454 11.94 -18.47 -4.45
N TYR A 455 10.82 -19.06 -4.85
CA TYR A 455 9.93 -18.47 -5.84
C TYR A 455 9.28 -17.19 -5.31
N GLU A 456 8.88 -17.18 -4.04
CA GLU A 456 8.35 -15.99 -3.38
C GLU A 456 9.40 -14.88 -3.22
N HIS A 457 10.65 -15.25 -2.91
CA HIS A 457 11.75 -14.29 -2.86
C HIS A 457 12.06 -13.72 -4.25
N TYR A 458 12.02 -14.52 -5.32
CA TYR A 458 12.13 -14.00 -6.70
C TYR A 458 10.96 -13.08 -7.07
N SER A 459 9.73 -13.39 -6.64
CA SER A 459 8.57 -12.51 -6.80
C SER A 459 8.83 -11.15 -6.15
N THR A 460 9.20 -11.19 -4.87
CA THR A 460 9.47 -9.99 -4.06
C THR A 460 10.62 -9.18 -4.65
N ILE A 461 11.70 -9.83 -5.08
CA ILE A 461 12.84 -9.16 -5.71
C ILE A 461 12.43 -8.49 -7.02
N LEU A 462 11.60 -9.14 -7.86
CA LEU A 462 11.08 -8.53 -9.09
C LEU A 462 10.23 -7.28 -8.78
N HIS A 463 9.30 -7.40 -7.82
CA HIS A 463 8.44 -6.30 -7.38
C HIS A 463 9.25 -5.10 -6.90
N GLU A 464 10.17 -5.35 -5.96
CA GLU A 464 10.99 -4.29 -5.35
C GLU A 464 12.02 -3.72 -6.33
N LEU A 465 12.58 -4.54 -7.24
CA LEU A 465 13.48 -4.05 -8.30
C LEU A 465 12.76 -3.05 -9.21
N ARG A 466 11.47 -3.29 -9.52
CA ARG A 466 10.68 -2.34 -10.32
C ARG A 466 10.58 -1.00 -9.59
N HIS A 467 10.21 -0.96 -8.31
CA HIS A 467 10.20 0.28 -7.53
C HIS A 467 11.58 0.94 -7.44
N ALA A 468 12.62 0.15 -7.22
CA ALA A 468 13.98 0.66 -7.05
C ALA A 468 14.50 1.33 -8.32
N MET A 469 14.14 0.84 -9.50
CA MET A 469 14.46 1.48 -10.77
C MET A 469 13.82 2.87 -10.90
N GLU A 470 12.58 3.05 -10.42
CA GLU A 470 11.93 4.36 -10.41
C GLU A 470 12.62 5.34 -9.46
N PHE A 471 12.98 4.91 -8.24
CA PHE A 471 13.72 5.77 -7.32
C PHE A 471 15.16 6.05 -7.78
N ALA A 472 15.85 5.07 -8.37
CA ALA A 472 17.20 5.26 -8.93
C ALA A 472 17.17 6.24 -10.10
N ARG A 473 16.14 6.16 -10.95
CA ARG A 473 15.89 7.16 -11.99
C ARG A 473 15.66 8.54 -11.38
N ALA A 474 14.76 8.67 -10.41
CA ALA A 474 14.46 9.94 -9.75
C ALA A 474 15.69 10.56 -9.06
N SER A 475 16.57 9.75 -8.47
CA SER A 475 17.80 10.23 -7.81
C SER A 475 18.92 10.60 -8.78
N SER A 476 18.98 10.00 -9.97
CA SER A 476 19.98 10.32 -11.01
C SER A 476 19.83 11.71 -11.65
N GLY A 477 18.76 12.45 -11.32
CA GLY A 477 18.47 13.76 -11.91
C GLY A 477 18.03 13.70 -13.38
N GLN A 478 17.79 12.50 -13.94
CA GLN A 478 17.21 12.36 -15.26
C GLN A 478 15.80 12.96 -15.28
N ILE A 479 15.63 13.98 -16.12
CA ILE A 479 14.43 14.81 -16.18
C ILE A 479 13.24 13.96 -16.68
N LEU A 480 12.08 14.11 -16.04
CA LEU A 480 10.86 13.37 -16.41
C LEU A 480 10.29 13.72 -17.79
N THR A 481 10.90 14.66 -18.49
CA THR A 481 10.63 14.87 -19.91
C THR A 481 11.01 13.66 -20.76
N VAL A 482 11.90 12.79 -20.24
CA VAL A 482 12.34 11.54 -20.90
C VAL A 482 11.65 10.30 -20.31
N TYR A 483 11.20 10.36 -19.05
CA TYR A 483 10.54 9.25 -18.35
C TYR A 483 9.32 9.73 -17.57
N GLY A 484 8.16 9.11 -17.82
CA GLY A 484 7.01 9.22 -16.94
C GLY A 484 7.32 8.72 -15.52
N ALA A 485 6.58 9.23 -14.54
CA ALA A 485 6.61 8.70 -13.17
C ALA A 485 5.62 7.54 -13.04
N ASP A 486 5.83 6.66 -12.06
CA ASP A 486 4.76 5.80 -11.56
C ASP A 486 3.81 6.65 -10.71
N THR A 487 2.60 6.91 -11.22
CA THR A 487 1.58 7.71 -10.54
C THR A 487 0.36 6.88 -10.21
N GLY A 488 -0.26 7.18 -9.07
CA GLY A 488 -1.43 6.48 -8.55
C GLY A 488 -1.29 4.96 -8.61
N PRO A 489 -2.07 4.25 -9.43
CA PRO A 489 -2.16 2.79 -9.41
C PRO A 489 -0.91 2.14 -9.97
N ALA A 490 -0.19 2.84 -10.85
CA ALA A 490 1.03 2.32 -11.43
C ALA A 490 2.14 2.13 -10.39
N PHE A 491 2.07 2.84 -9.25
CA PHE A 491 3.08 2.73 -8.19
C PHE A 491 3.19 1.28 -7.68
N GLU A 492 2.19 0.75 -6.96
CA GLU A 492 2.20 -0.66 -6.55
C GLU A 492 1.81 -1.62 -7.69
N GLY A 493 0.97 -1.16 -8.63
CA GLY A 493 0.46 -1.99 -9.71
C GLY A 493 1.54 -2.48 -10.67
N SER A 494 2.60 -1.69 -10.89
CA SER A 494 3.74 -2.11 -11.71
C SER A 494 4.54 -3.25 -11.08
N GLY A 495 4.66 -3.27 -9.75
CA GLY A 495 5.28 -4.39 -9.02
C GLY A 495 4.44 -5.65 -9.18
N ILE A 496 3.15 -5.59 -8.83
CA ILE A 496 2.22 -6.74 -8.91
C ILE A 496 2.10 -7.28 -10.34
N ALA A 497 1.99 -6.40 -11.34
CA ALA A 497 1.92 -6.82 -12.75
C ALA A 497 3.20 -7.51 -13.21
N THR A 498 4.37 -7.08 -12.72
CA THR A 498 5.65 -7.76 -12.99
C THR A 498 5.67 -9.15 -12.36
N GLU A 499 5.17 -9.32 -11.14
CA GLU A 499 5.06 -10.65 -10.54
C GLU A 499 4.17 -11.58 -11.39
N ILE A 500 3.04 -11.08 -11.89
CA ILE A 500 2.09 -11.88 -12.66
C ILE A 500 2.65 -12.25 -14.05
N ILE A 501 3.26 -11.31 -14.75
CA ILE A 501 3.71 -11.49 -16.13
C ILE A 501 5.09 -12.14 -16.19
N ASN A 502 6.03 -11.68 -15.36
CA ASN A 502 7.46 -11.95 -15.53
C ASN A 502 7.96 -13.09 -14.65
N LEU A 503 7.41 -13.27 -13.43
CA LEU A 503 7.85 -14.35 -12.54
C LEU A 503 7.72 -15.74 -13.17
N PRO A 504 6.62 -16.10 -13.88
CA PRO A 504 6.53 -17.39 -14.54
C PRO A 504 7.61 -17.61 -15.61
N ILE A 505 8.07 -16.54 -16.26
CA ILE A 505 9.11 -16.58 -17.29
C ILE A 505 10.49 -16.69 -16.63
N LEU A 506 10.78 -15.84 -15.64
CA LEU A 506 12.01 -15.90 -14.84
C LEU A 506 12.18 -17.29 -14.21
N ALA A 507 11.10 -17.89 -13.71
CA ALA A 507 11.12 -19.22 -13.10
C ALA A 507 11.71 -20.30 -14.02
N ASN A 508 11.48 -20.21 -15.34
CA ASN A 508 12.05 -21.16 -16.30
C ASN A 508 13.58 -21.03 -16.43
N ASP A 509 14.14 -19.87 -16.09
CA ASP A 509 15.57 -19.60 -16.16
C ASP A 509 16.30 -19.87 -14.83
N VAL A 510 15.60 -19.80 -13.69
CA VAL A 510 16.22 -19.89 -12.35
C VAL A 510 15.98 -21.20 -11.61
N PHE A 511 14.99 -21.99 -12.02
CA PHE A 511 14.74 -23.34 -11.49
C PHE A 511 15.19 -24.41 -12.48
N SER A 512 15.72 -25.52 -11.95
CA SER A 512 16.40 -26.53 -12.75
C SER A 512 15.47 -27.54 -13.45
N THR A 513 14.23 -27.71 -12.96
CA THR A 513 13.30 -28.72 -13.49
C THR A 513 11.85 -28.22 -13.51
N PRO A 514 11.00 -28.74 -14.43
CA PRO A 514 9.57 -28.44 -14.42
C PRO A 514 8.87 -28.82 -13.10
N ARG A 515 9.27 -29.93 -12.47
CA ARG A 515 8.75 -30.37 -11.16
C ARG A 515 9.04 -29.34 -10.08
N SER A 516 10.28 -28.82 -10.05
CA SER A 516 10.68 -27.79 -9.09
C SER A 516 9.90 -26.49 -9.28
N ILE A 517 9.70 -26.05 -10.53
CA ILE A 517 8.87 -24.89 -10.86
C ILE A 517 7.43 -25.11 -10.35
N ALA A 518 6.83 -26.27 -10.63
CA ALA A 518 5.45 -26.53 -10.26
C ALA A 518 5.23 -26.61 -8.74
N LEU A 519 6.13 -27.27 -8.01
CA LEU A 519 6.05 -27.34 -6.55
C LEU A 519 6.26 -25.97 -5.89
N ASN A 520 7.22 -25.18 -6.38
CA ASN A 520 7.43 -23.83 -5.86
C ASN A 520 6.27 -22.87 -6.22
N ARG A 521 5.67 -22.99 -7.43
CA ARG A 521 4.45 -22.26 -7.80
C ARG A 521 3.27 -22.63 -6.90
N LEU A 522 3.11 -23.91 -6.60
CA LEU A 522 2.11 -24.39 -5.66
C LEU A 522 2.34 -23.81 -4.25
N ALA A 523 3.59 -23.81 -3.76
CA ALA A 523 3.93 -23.20 -2.48
C ALA A 523 3.63 -21.69 -2.45
N TYR A 524 3.94 -20.98 -3.54
CA TYR A 524 3.59 -19.57 -3.71
C TYR A 524 2.07 -19.35 -3.70
N ALA A 525 1.30 -20.17 -4.41
CA ALA A 525 -0.16 -20.12 -4.42
C ALA A 525 -0.77 -20.31 -3.02
N MET A 526 -0.24 -21.23 -2.20
CA MET A 526 -0.66 -21.40 -0.80
C MET A 526 -0.41 -20.14 0.03
N HIS A 527 0.69 -19.44 -0.23
CA HIS A 527 0.99 -18.18 0.46
C HIS A 527 0.12 -17.02 -0.04
N ASP A 528 -0.06 -16.89 -1.36
CA ASP A 528 -0.85 -15.83 -1.99
C ASP A 528 -2.36 -15.91 -1.65
N ALA A 529 -2.83 -17.09 -1.24
CA ALA A 529 -4.15 -17.24 -0.62
C ALA A 529 -4.38 -16.27 0.54
N ARG A 530 -3.32 -15.85 1.26
CA ARG A 530 -3.41 -14.81 2.32
C ARG A 530 -3.79 -13.45 1.76
N LEU A 531 -3.20 -13.04 0.64
CA LEU A 531 -3.49 -11.76 0.00
C LEU A 531 -4.92 -11.76 -0.55
N ALA A 532 -5.31 -12.83 -1.26
CA ALA A 532 -6.66 -12.98 -1.78
C ALA A 532 -7.72 -12.95 -0.65
N ALA A 533 -7.54 -13.77 0.38
CA ALA A 533 -8.47 -13.86 1.50
C ALA A 533 -8.56 -12.54 2.30
N THR A 534 -7.43 -11.88 2.55
CA THR A 534 -7.41 -10.60 3.29
C THR A 534 -8.05 -9.49 2.48
N SER A 535 -7.83 -9.45 1.16
CA SER A 535 -8.43 -8.45 0.27
C SER A 535 -9.95 -8.63 0.19
N GLU A 536 -10.43 -9.87 0.02
CA GLU A 536 -11.86 -10.16 0.05
C GLU A 536 -12.49 -9.80 1.38
N ALA A 537 -11.87 -10.20 2.50
CA ALA A 537 -12.41 -9.93 3.82
C ALA A 537 -12.40 -8.42 4.12
N THR A 538 -11.43 -7.66 3.60
CA THR A 538 -11.41 -6.19 3.69
C THR A 538 -12.60 -5.60 2.93
N ALA A 539 -12.87 -6.05 1.70
CA ALA A 539 -14.02 -5.58 0.92
C ALA A 539 -15.36 -5.98 1.58
N ALA A 540 -15.51 -7.25 1.96
CA ALA A 540 -16.73 -7.79 2.58
C ALA A 540 -17.12 -7.09 3.89
N ARG A 541 -16.14 -6.60 4.67
CA ARG A 541 -16.37 -5.81 5.88
C ARG A 541 -17.23 -4.57 5.61
N TYR A 542 -16.97 -3.85 4.50
CA TYR A 542 -17.71 -2.64 4.15
C TYR A 542 -19.15 -2.93 3.71
N PHE A 543 -19.41 -4.13 3.21
CA PHE A 543 -20.74 -4.58 2.76
C PHE A 543 -21.50 -5.42 3.80
N ARG A 544 -20.97 -5.51 5.03
CA ARG A 544 -21.59 -6.27 6.10
C ARG A 544 -22.95 -5.68 6.46
N SER A 545 -24.01 -6.47 6.32
CA SER A 545 -25.40 -6.03 6.51
C SER A 545 -25.96 -6.25 7.92
N GLY A 546 -25.27 -6.97 8.81
CA GLY A 546 -25.79 -7.24 10.16
C GLY A 546 -24.77 -7.71 11.20
N CYS A 547 -24.97 -7.27 12.45
CA CYS A 547 -24.34 -7.82 13.66
C CYS A 547 -25.11 -7.56 14.97
N SER A 548 -26.37 -7.15 14.88
CA SER A 548 -27.23 -6.80 16.02
C SER A 548 -27.74 -8.03 16.78
N GLU A 549 -27.86 -9.18 16.12
CA GLU A 549 -28.35 -10.40 16.77
C GLU A 549 -27.32 -10.98 17.76
N ALA A 550 -27.81 -11.60 18.83
CA ALA A 550 -26.95 -12.25 19.83
C ALA A 550 -26.06 -13.34 19.20
N SER A 551 -26.58 -14.06 18.21
CA SER A 551 -25.90 -15.11 17.42
C SER A 551 -24.93 -14.57 16.36
N SER A 552 -25.04 -13.29 15.98
CA SER A 552 -24.16 -12.71 14.96
C SER A 552 -22.70 -12.72 15.44
N PRO A 553 -21.75 -13.18 14.60
CA PRO A 553 -20.33 -13.13 14.95
C PRO A 553 -19.89 -11.69 15.18
N ASN A 554 -18.87 -11.47 16.01
CA ASN A 554 -18.24 -10.15 16.06
C ASN A 554 -17.41 -9.90 14.77
N SER A 555 -16.77 -8.74 14.64
CA SER A 555 -15.99 -8.38 13.44
C SER A 555 -14.74 -9.25 13.24
N ILE A 556 -14.12 -9.73 14.33
CA ILE A 556 -13.00 -10.68 14.27
C ILE A 556 -13.48 -12.05 13.77
N ASP A 557 -14.50 -12.62 14.41
CA ASP A 557 -15.02 -13.96 14.08
C ASP A 557 -15.61 -14.01 12.67
N TYR A 558 -16.21 -12.90 12.21
CA TYR A 558 -16.71 -12.77 10.84
C TYR A 558 -15.57 -12.90 9.83
N VAL A 559 -14.45 -12.21 10.06
CA VAL A 559 -13.28 -12.26 9.18
C VAL A 559 -12.60 -13.62 9.24
N VAL A 560 -12.44 -14.20 10.44
CA VAL A 560 -11.89 -15.55 10.62
C VAL A 560 -12.63 -16.55 9.72
N LYS A 561 -13.97 -16.56 9.79
CA LYS A 561 -14.79 -17.44 8.93
C LYS A 561 -14.59 -17.19 7.43
N LEU A 562 -14.44 -15.93 7.02
CA LEU A 562 -14.20 -15.58 5.62
C LEU A 562 -12.86 -16.09 5.11
N VAL A 563 -11.81 -16.05 5.94
CA VAL A 563 -10.46 -16.45 5.52
C VAL A 563 -10.21 -17.95 5.68
N GLU A 564 -10.90 -18.61 6.62
CA GLU A 564 -10.83 -20.07 6.82
C GLU A 564 -11.29 -20.85 5.58
N LYS A 565 -12.19 -20.30 4.76
CA LYS A 565 -12.60 -20.92 3.48
C LYS A 565 -11.42 -21.09 2.50
N TYR A 566 -10.38 -20.29 2.67
CA TYR A 566 -9.12 -20.36 1.90
C TYR A 566 -8.07 -21.27 2.51
N GLY A 567 -8.40 -22.01 3.59
CA GLY A 567 -7.43 -22.86 4.28
C GLY A 567 -6.47 -22.08 5.19
N LEU A 568 -6.83 -20.84 5.55
CA LEU A 568 -6.05 -20.01 6.48
C LEU A 568 -6.61 -20.21 7.89
N TYR A 569 -5.91 -21.02 8.69
CA TYR A 569 -6.32 -21.36 10.07
C TYR A 569 -5.41 -20.70 11.12
N ASN A 570 -5.81 -20.77 12.39
CA ASN A 570 -5.00 -20.39 13.55
C ASN A 570 -4.42 -18.96 13.45
N GLU A 571 -3.10 -18.83 13.49
CA GLU A 571 -2.40 -17.55 13.43
C GLU A 571 -2.60 -16.83 12.10
N PHE A 572 -2.81 -17.54 10.98
CA PHE A 572 -3.08 -16.92 9.70
C PHE A 572 -4.45 -16.25 9.70
N ALA A 573 -5.47 -16.96 10.19
CA ALA A 573 -6.81 -16.40 10.37
C ALA A 573 -6.80 -15.19 11.31
N SER A 574 -6.12 -15.34 12.45
CA SER A 574 -6.00 -14.28 13.46
C SER A 574 -5.26 -13.06 12.93
N ASN A 575 -4.19 -13.25 12.16
CA ASN A 575 -3.42 -12.16 11.56
C ASN A 575 -4.22 -11.43 10.49
N ALA A 576 -4.95 -12.15 9.64
CA ALA A 576 -5.86 -11.55 8.65
C ALA A 576 -6.97 -10.76 9.34
N ALA A 577 -7.61 -11.34 10.36
CA ALA A 577 -8.64 -10.67 11.15
C ALA A 577 -8.18 -9.37 11.80
N VAL A 578 -6.91 -9.25 12.17
CA VAL A 578 -6.35 -7.98 12.69
C VAL A 578 -6.04 -7.02 11.53
N ARG A 579 -5.49 -7.50 10.41
CA ARG A 579 -5.06 -6.67 9.27
C ARG A 579 -6.20 -5.98 8.53
N VAL A 580 -7.31 -6.68 8.27
CA VAL A 580 -8.46 -6.09 7.54
C VAL A 580 -9.14 -4.94 8.28
N HIS A 581 -8.83 -4.78 9.57
CA HIS A 581 -9.37 -3.73 10.42
C HIS A 581 -8.46 -2.50 10.54
N VAL A 582 -7.26 -2.51 9.94
CA VAL A 582 -6.35 -1.35 9.97
C VAL A 582 -6.92 -0.21 9.12
N ASN A 583 -7.20 -0.47 7.83
CA ASN A 583 -7.71 0.47 6.82
C ASN A 583 -7.99 -0.29 5.50
N ALA A 584 -8.25 0.42 4.41
CA ALA A 584 -8.48 -0.16 3.08
C ALA A 584 -7.18 -0.45 2.29
N GLN A 585 -6.00 -0.45 2.93
CA GLN A 585 -4.71 -0.62 2.24
C GLN A 585 -4.67 -1.91 1.42
N TYR A 586 -5.26 -3.00 1.90
CA TYR A 586 -5.29 -4.26 1.16
C TYR A 586 -6.06 -4.19 -0.16
N LEU A 587 -6.98 -3.23 -0.31
CA LEU A 587 -7.63 -3.00 -1.59
C LEU A 587 -6.65 -2.45 -2.63
N GLN A 588 -5.59 -1.74 -2.22
CA GLN A 588 -4.60 -1.20 -3.17
C GLN A 588 -3.88 -2.29 -3.94
N TYR A 589 -3.35 -3.32 -3.26
CA TYR A 589 -2.49 -4.32 -3.90
C TYR A 589 -3.23 -5.04 -5.04
N LEU A 590 -4.46 -5.47 -4.79
CA LEU A 590 -5.29 -6.15 -5.78
C LEU A 590 -5.73 -5.18 -6.88
N TRP A 591 -6.26 -4.01 -6.50
CA TRP A 591 -6.76 -3.04 -7.45
C TRP A 591 -5.69 -2.51 -8.41
N SER A 592 -4.53 -2.14 -7.86
CA SER A 592 -3.45 -1.53 -8.62
C SER A 592 -2.88 -2.52 -9.64
N GLY A 593 -2.73 -3.79 -9.25
CA GLY A 593 -2.35 -4.87 -10.18
C GLY A 593 -3.39 -5.08 -11.28
N LEU A 594 -4.68 -5.15 -10.94
CA LEU A 594 -5.76 -5.29 -11.92
C LEU A 594 -5.84 -4.10 -12.90
N ASP A 595 -5.75 -2.87 -12.39
CA ASP A 595 -5.76 -1.66 -13.22
C ASP A 595 -4.59 -1.66 -14.19
N MET A 596 -3.38 -2.00 -13.70
CA MET A 596 -2.19 -2.10 -14.52
C MET A 596 -2.35 -3.14 -15.63
N LEU A 597 -2.78 -4.36 -15.29
CA LEU A 597 -2.97 -5.45 -16.25
C LEU A 597 -4.03 -5.10 -17.32
N GLY A 598 -5.19 -4.58 -16.91
CA GLY A 598 -6.25 -4.20 -17.85
C GLY A 598 -5.84 -3.07 -18.80
N LYS A 599 -5.05 -2.10 -18.32
CA LYS A 599 -4.49 -1.05 -19.16
C LYS A 599 -3.43 -1.57 -20.13
N LEU A 600 -2.56 -2.49 -19.69
CA LEU A 600 -1.60 -3.16 -20.56
C LEU A 600 -2.31 -3.94 -21.68
N GLU A 601 -3.33 -4.73 -21.35
CA GLU A 601 -4.13 -5.48 -22.34
C GLU A 601 -4.86 -4.55 -23.33
N THR A 602 -5.41 -3.44 -22.85
CA THR A 602 -6.03 -2.42 -23.70
C THR A 602 -5.02 -1.84 -24.68
N LEU A 603 -3.81 -1.51 -24.22
CA LEU A 603 -2.73 -1.01 -25.06
C LEU A 603 -2.30 -2.07 -26.07
N GLU A 604 -2.08 -3.32 -25.66
CA GLU A 604 -1.73 -4.42 -26.56
C GLU A 604 -2.73 -4.57 -27.70
N THR A 605 -4.03 -4.54 -27.38
CA THR A 605 -5.12 -4.62 -28.36
C THR A 605 -5.06 -3.45 -29.35
N LYS A 606 -4.92 -2.21 -28.87
CA LYS A 606 -4.84 -1.02 -29.72
C LYS A 606 -3.59 -0.96 -30.59
N LEU A 607 -2.48 -1.51 -30.08
CA LEU A 607 -1.22 -1.61 -30.80
C LEU A 607 -1.20 -2.75 -31.82
N GLY A 608 -2.20 -3.64 -31.80
CA GLY A 608 -2.22 -4.83 -32.64
C GLY A 608 -1.12 -5.82 -32.27
N LEU A 609 -0.69 -5.83 -31.01
CA LEU A 609 0.29 -6.81 -30.52
C LEU A 609 -0.39 -8.17 -30.45
N GLN A 610 -0.09 -9.04 -31.42
CA GLN A 610 -0.51 -10.44 -31.43
C GLN A 610 0.70 -11.37 -31.45
N ASN A 611 0.50 -12.65 -31.10
CA ASN A 611 1.48 -13.73 -31.21
C ASN A 611 2.76 -13.54 -30.36
N GLY A 612 2.61 -13.33 -29.05
CA GLY A 612 3.71 -13.48 -28.09
C GLY A 612 4.53 -12.22 -27.78
N ARG A 613 4.25 -11.09 -28.42
CA ARG A 613 4.69 -9.78 -27.90
C ARG A 613 3.70 -9.31 -26.85
N ARG A 614 4.13 -9.28 -25.59
CA ARG A 614 3.36 -8.71 -24.47
C ARG A 614 4.03 -7.46 -23.94
N LEU A 615 3.23 -6.50 -23.51
CA LEU A 615 3.67 -5.38 -22.71
C LEU A 615 3.83 -5.83 -21.26
N ASP A 616 4.82 -5.26 -20.59
CA ASP A 616 5.01 -5.44 -19.16
C ASP A 616 5.58 -4.15 -18.54
N PRO A 617 5.60 -4.03 -17.21
CA PRO A 617 6.06 -2.81 -16.56
C PRO A 617 7.53 -2.45 -16.80
N PHE A 618 8.41 -3.42 -17.09
CA PHE A 618 9.80 -3.13 -17.46
C PHE A 618 9.90 -2.59 -18.89
N ILE A 619 9.05 -3.04 -19.82
CA ILE A 619 8.94 -2.44 -21.17
C ILE A 619 8.50 -0.98 -21.06
N LEU A 620 7.44 -0.71 -20.27
CA LEU A 620 6.97 0.66 -20.07
C LEU A 620 8.06 1.55 -19.47
N PHE A 621 8.78 1.05 -18.47
CA PHE A 621 9.93 1.76 -17.91
C PHE A 621 11.03 2.02 -18.96
N ALA A 622 11.38 1.00 -19.74
CA ALA A 622 12.40 1.11 -20.79
C ALA A 622 11.96 1.99 -21.98
N CYS A 623 10.67 2.29 -22.09
CA CYS A 623 10.12 3.29 -23.01
C CYS A 623 9.94 4.69 -22.39
N GLY A 624 10.18 4.84 -21.08
CA GLY A 624 9.92 6.09 -20.37
C GLY A 624 8.42 6.40 -20.23
N LEU A 625 7.58 5.37 -20.21
CA LEU A 625 6.11 5.45 -20.26
C LEU A 625 5.47 4.70 -19.07
N ASN A 626 6.04 4.87 -17.88
CA ASN A 626 5.77 4.05 -16.69
C ASN A 626 4.28 3.88 -16.34
N THR A 627 3.49 4.96 -16.39
CA THR A 627 2.04 4.91 -16.14
C THR A 627 1.28 4.71 -17.45
N PRO A 628 0.59 3.57 -17.66
CA PRO A 628 -0.12 3.31 -18.90
C PRO A 628 -1.35 4.19 -19.06
N GLU A 629 -1.50 4.79 -20.25
CA GLU A 629 -2.61 5.67 -20.59
C GLU A 629 -3.18 5.33 -21.98
N PRO A 630 -4.51 5.23 -22.14
CA PRO A 630 -5.13 4.90 -23.43
C PRO A 630 -5.25 6.13 -24.36
N SER A 631 -4.29 7.05 -24.33
CA SER A 631 -4.29 8.27 -25.14
C SER A 631 -3.52 8.09 -26.46
N THR A 632 -3.96 8.78 -27.51
CA THR A 632 -3.30 8.72 -28.83
C THR A 632 -1.83 9.12 -28.80
N ASP A 633 -1.46 10.09 -27.95
CA ASP A 633 -0.07 10.53 -27.79
C ASP A 633 0.78 9.46 -27.08
N TYR A 634 0.25 8.86 -26.02
CA TYR A 634 0.90 7.75 -25.32
C TYR A 634 1.11 6.56 -26.26
N GLU A 635 0.07 6.16 -27.00
CA GLU A 635 0.15 5.09 -28.01
C GLU A 635 1.20 5.38 -29.07
N LYS A 636 1.29 6.61 -29.58
CA LYS A 636 2.30 7.02 -30.57
C LYS A 636 3.72 6.90 -30.02
N LYS A 637 3.95 7.37 -28.79
CA LYS A 637 5.26 7.25 -28.11
C LYS A 637 5.63 5.79 -27.90
N LEU A 638 4.67 4.97 -27.47
CA LEU A 638 4.88 3.55 -27.24
C LEU A 638 5.19 2.80 -28.55
N LYS A 639 4.44 3.05 -29.64
CA LYS A 639 4.76 2.50 -30.98
C LYS A 639 6.18 2.85 -31.42
N ALA A 640 6.58 4.11 -31.24
CA ALA A 640 7.92 4.56 -31.59
C ALA A 640 9.01 3.83 -30.78
N CYS A 641 8.79 3.64 -29.47
CA CYS A 641 9.72 2.87 -28.62
C CYS A 641 9.81 1.39 -29.02
N LEU A 642 8.67 0.75 -29.26
CA LEU A 642 8.55 -0.65 -29.64
C LEU A 642 8.99 -0.93 -31.10
N LYS A 643 9.21 0.12 -31.89
CA LYS A 643 9.56 0.07 -33.32
C LYS A 643 8.47 -0.66 -34.14
N LEU A 644 7.21 -0.28 -33.91
CA LEU A 644 6.01 -0.80 -34.60
C LEU A 644 5.58 0.09 -35.77
#